data_AF-A0A3D1UUF0-F1
#
_entry.id   AF-A0A3D1UUF0-F1
#
_cell.length_a   1.000
_cell.length_b   1.000
_cell.length_c   1.000
_cell.angle_alpha   90.00
_cell.angle_beta   90.00
_cell.angle_gamma   90.00
#
_symmetry.space_group_name_H-M   'P 1'
#
loop_
_entity.id
_entity.type
_entity.pdbx_description
1 polymer ?
#
loop_
_entity_poly.entity_id
_entity_poly.type
_entity_poly.pdbx_seq_one_letter_code
_entity_poly.pdbx_strand_id
1 'polypeptide(L)'
;MKNNFFVVAACTVLSGGTLYASLPSAESILGWQQEEGKELIYGTGFENPAASEIKLGAGFRYAHGEGNNGNTGLRVDRTGEIHRTQDSFIRLPDKILPGYKYKVVVSVKGRGIRHATRPVPPGSYRFMETFYTDAHTGRYSFENERVVPFAKPPAEDGFQEFSYTFPGIEGARASLRLALWIDFHGTLWFDDLRVYREGVEANAFLIQPGCATFFTDSGKFRIRIHLPEEYGKPVGLVQLVMNGTVLQRRVIAAADSWLEGDFGRDLPAGNAVLKITLADARKKQRIKDIELPVTVRKTEKAPAGAVAFDRHGNMSIDGKPVLPLGIFYGSLPHQREENLRKLADSPFNFIVDYSALSMALPQDREKITAIRKGLDRMQHYKIKSLFCLTAFYSANSNYVKRGWAGEKDTLSMTRKLAEAIKDHPALLGWYLTDELSEEQLALPVAMRNLLNRLDPYHPTFTLTNLPSAMPGYAVSGDVLMYDPYPLDNRKRGRGGVERAIKPFRGKAAAAGCPVWAVTQGFNWGIMHIIHRGGKEKLADYIEPTEEDMRSMALLSAIEGARGFCFFNFPFPWEQKVLDRFAAQGMSDYPEKMWRKLKGAAGAVKSLEPYLLSRKKAPEIHVENRGKANTRARAWQAENGKICLVVAGVGGGRSEAVITVPGKENLKSVYGRTIPLGGGRYQYTSDDLGSDILFE
;
A
#
# COMPACT_ATOMS: atom_id res chain seq x y z
N MET A 1 22.74 37.02 -73.84
CA MET A 1 21.51 36.48 -74.46
C MET A 1 21.71 35.02 -74.86
N LYS A 2 21.01 34.10 -74.20
CA LYS A 2 20.31 32.93 -74.78
C LYS A 2 19.86 32.02 -73.63
N ASN A 3 18.55 31.83 -73.52
CA ASN A 3 17.97 30.88 -72.56
C ASN A 3 18.26 29.44 -73.01
N ASN A 4 18.33 28.52 -72.06
CA ASN A 4 17.85 27.15 -72.27
C ASN A 4 17.15 26.69 -70.98
N PHE A 5 15.91 26.24 -71.12
CA PHE A 5 15.16 25.60 -70.04
C PHE A 5 15.73 24.20 -69.79
N PHE A 6 15.75 23.77 -68.53
CA PHE A 6 15.83 22.35 -68.19
C PHE A 6 14.65 21.98 -67.29
N VAL A 7 13.91 20.96 -67.71
CA VAL A 7 12.82 20.35 -66.94
C VAL A 7 13.45 19.38 -65.93
N VAL A 8 13.03 19.47 -64.67
CA VAL A 8 13.33 18.45 -63.65
C VAL A 8 12.00 17.85 -63.18
N ALA A 9 11.90 16.52 -63.26
CA ALA A 9 10.67 15.80 -62.97
C ALA A 9 10.33 15.79 -61.48
N ALA A 10 9.03 15.88 -61.16
CA ALA A 10 8.54 15.73 -59.80
C ALA A 10 8.41 14.24 -59.43
N CYS A 11 9.14 13.80 -58.40
CA CYS A 11 8.91 12.52 -57.75
C CYS A 11 8.01 12.71 -56.51
N THR A 12 6.73 12.41 -56.66
CA THR A 12 5.75 12.45 -55.57
C THR A 12 5.98 11.29 -54.59
N VAL A 13 6.62 11.57 -53.45
CA VAL A 13 6.67 10.61 -52.33
C VAL A 13 5.38 10.74 -51.53
N LEU A 14 4.45 9.79 -51.72
CA LEU A 14 3.28 9.62 -50.88
C LEU A 14 3.69 9.02 -49.52
N SER A 15 4.22 9.86 -48.63
CA SER A 15 4.35 9.51 -47.22
C SER A 15 2.95 9.49 -46.58
N GLY A 16 2.46 8.30 -46.23
CA GLY A 16 1.22 8.11 -45.47
C GLY A 16 1.34 8.65 -44.05
N GLY A 17 1.22 9.97 -43.90
CA GLY A 17 1.20 10.64 -42.61
C GLY A 17 -0.13 10.41 -41.90
N THR A 18 -0.13 9.62 -40.84
CA THR A 18 -1.19 9.68 -39.84
C THR A 18 -1.23 11.08 -39.26
N LEU A 19 -2.30 11.83 -39.56
CA LEU A 19 -2.61 13.11 -38.95
C LEU A 19 -2.67 12.93 -37.42
N TYR A 20 -1.61 13.37 -36.73
CA TYR A 20 -1.68 13.56 -35.28
C TYR A 20 -2.71 14.65 -35.01
N ALA A 21 -3.88 14.25 -34.49
CA ALA A 21 -4.88 15.20 -34.01
C ALA A 21 -4.22 16.13 -32.98
N SER A 22 -4.31 17.44 -33.22
CA SER A 22 -3.81 18.45 -32.28
C SER A 22 -4.44 18.26 -30.91
N LEU A 23 -3.66 18.42 -29.84
CA LEU A 23 -4.20 18.35 -28.48
C LEU A 23 -5.29 19.43 -28.27
N PRO A 24 -6.35 19.11 -27.53
CA PRO A 24 -7.40 20.07 -27.21
C PRO A 24 -6.83 21.25 -26.41
N SER A 25 -7.44 22.44 -26.53
CA SER A 25 -7.08 23.57 -25.68
C SER A 25 -7.50 23.33 -24.23
N ALA A 26 -6.86 24.01 -23.28
CA ALA A 26 -7.22 23.94 -21.87
C ALA A 26 -8.67 24.41 -21.64
N GLU A 27 -9.07 25.47 -22.35
CA GLU A 27 -10.44 26.01 -22.37
C GLU A 27 -11.45 24.96 -22.86
N SER A 28 -11.09 24.18 -23.88
CA SER A 28 -11.95 23.10 -24.37
C SER A 28 -12.12 21.99 -23.32
N ILE A 29 -11.03 21.55 -22.69
CA ILE A 29 -11.09 20.52 -21.63
C ILE A 29 -11.95 20.99 -20.45
N LEU A 30 -11.77 22.23 -19.98
CA LEU A 30 -12.53 22.78 -18.86
C LEU A 30 -14.02 22.97 -19.19
N GLY A 31 -14.36 23.19 -20.47
CA GLY A 31 -15.74 23.26 -20.96
C GLY A 31 -16.41 21.90 -21.19
N TRP A 32 -15.69 20.77 -21.07
CA TRP A 32 -16.28 19.44 -21.21
C TRP A 32 -17.07 19.03 -19.97
N GLN A 33 -18.14 18.26 -20.21
CA GLN A 33 -18.97 17.71 -19.15
C GLN A 33 -18.15 16.78 -18.26
N GLN A 34 -18.38 16.87 -16.95
CA GLN A 34 -17.81 15.95 -15.98
C GLN A 34 -18.54 14.61 -16.08
N GLU A 35 -17.81 13.51 -15.93
CA GLU A 35 -18.42 12.21 -15.74
C GLU A 35 -19.15 12.14 -14.38
N GLU A 36 -20.48 12.13 -14.43
CA GLU A 36 -21.33 12.12 -13.25
C GLU A 36 -21.47 10.71 -12.66
N GLY A 37 -20.98 10.54 -11.43
CA GLY A 37 -21.23 9.34 -10.64
C GLY A 37 -22.37 9.54 -9.64
N LYS A 38 -23.62 9.36 -10.09
CA LYS A 38 -24.79 9.17 -9.21
C LYS A 38 -25.81 8.15 -9.75
N GLU A 39 -25.38 7.22 -10.59
CA GLU A 39 -26.26 6.14 -11.06
C GLU A 39 -26.64 5.22 -9.90
N LEU A 40 -27.94 4.99 -9.69
CA LEU A 40 -28.44 3.99 -8.76
C LEU A 40 -28.25 2.59 -9.36
N ILE A 41 -27.36 1.80 -8.74
CA ILE A 41 -26.99 0.45 -9.20
C ILE A 41 -27.88 -0.62 -8.58
N TYR A 42 -28.25 -0.44 -7.31
CA TYR A 42 -29.15 -1.31 -6.56
C TYR A 42 -29.93 -0.50 -5.52
N GLY A 43 -31.17 -0.89 -5.25
CA GLY A 43 -32.01 -0.25 -4.23
C GLY A 43 -33.06 -1.21 -3.71
N THR A 44 -33.26 -1.27 -2.39
CA THR A 44 -34.31 -2.06 -1.75
C THR A 44 -34.76 -1.40 -0.43
N GLY A 45 -36.07 -1.23 -0.29
CA GLY A 45 -36.73 -1.00 1.01
C GLY A 45 -37.36 -2.28 1.56
N PHE A 46 -36.79 -3.45 1.21
CA PHE A 46 -37.18 -4.80 1.64
C PHE A 46 -38.67 -5.21 1.44
N GLU A 47 -39.46 -4.42 0.71
CA GLU A 47 -40.88 -4.66 0.38
C GLU A 47 -41.17 -5.93 -0.45
N ASN A 48 -40.16 -6.57 -1.02
CA ASN A 48 -40.30 -7.82 -1.78
C ASN A 48 -39.61 -8.99 -1.05
N PRO A 49 -40.33 -9.76 -0.22
CA PRO A 49 -39.79 -10.94 0.44
C PRO A 49 -39.26 -12.04 -0.50
N ALA A 50 -39.68 -12.04 -1.77
CA ALA A 50 -39.27 -13.01 -2.80
C ALA A 50 -38.04 -12.56 -3.61
N ALA A 51 -37.36 -11.46 -3.22
CA ALA A 51 -36.14 -10.98 -3.85
C ALA A 51 -35.01 -12.03 -3.80
N SER A 52 -34.75 -12.68 -4.94
CA SER A 52 -33.85 -13.84 -5.05
C SER A 52 -32.38 -13.56 -4.69
N GLU A 53 -31.98 -12.29 -4.73
CA GLU A 53 -30.66 -11.81 -4.36
C GLU A 53 -30.47 -11.63 -2.85
N ILE A 54 -31.57 -11.61 -2.07
CA ILE A 54 -31.56 -11.47 -0.62
C ILE A 54 -31.64 -12.85 0.04
N LYS A 55 -30.51 -13.32 0.56
CA LYS A 55 -30.42 -14.54 1.36
C LYS A 55 -30.49 -14.20 2.84
N LEU A 56 -31.69 -14.31 3.41
CA LEU A 56 -31.90 -14.27 4.85
C LEU A 56 -31.10 -15.37 5.56
N GLY A 57 -30.47 -15.04 6.69
CA GLY A 57 -29.91 -16.02 7.62
C GLY A 57 -30.65 -16.05 8.96
N ALA A 58 -30.17 -16.89 9.87
CA ALA A 58 -30.90 -17.26 11.07
C ALA A 58 -31.22 -16.06 11.99
N GLY A 59 -32.52 -15.81 12.19
CA GLY A 59 -33.04 -14.73 13.05
C GLY A 59 -33.21 -13.38 12.36
N PHE A 60 -32.89 -13.26 11.07
CA PHE A 60 -33.38 -12.17 10.23
C PHE A 60 -34.80 -12.46 9.74
N ARG A 61 -35.65 -11.42 9.68
CA ARG A 61 -36.98 -11.48 9.05
C ARG A 61 -37.38 -10.13 8.46
N TYR A 62 -38.27 -10.16 7.47
CA TYR A 62 -39.02 -8.97 7.05
C TYR A 62 -39.98 -8.55 8.17
N ALA A 63 -40.09 -7.24 8.42
CA ALA A 63 -40.86 -6.65 9.51
C ALA A 63 -41.72 -5.49 8.96
N HIS A 64 -42.90 -5.85 8.48
CA HIS A 64 -43.89 -4.93 7.92
C HIS A 64 -44.33 -3.89 8.97
N GLY A 65 -44.34 -2.61 8.60
CA GLY A 65 -44.68 -1.51 9.51
C GLY A 65 -43.57 -1.10 10.48
N GLU A 66 -42.46 -1.84 10.55
CA GLU A 66 -41.32 -1.54 11.43
C GLU A 66 -40.13 -0.87 10.70
N GLY A 67 -40.26 -0.65 9.39
CA GLY A 67 -39.29 0.08 8.56
C GLY A 67 -39.33 1.59 8.75
N ASN A 68 -38.47 2.29 8.02
CA ASN A 68 -38.43 3.75 8.01
C ASN A 68 -39.75 4.29 7.42
N ASN A 69 -40.31 5.34 8.02
CA ASN A 69 -41.64 5.87 7.70
C ASN A 69 -42.80 4.85 7.74
N GLY A 70 -42.63 3.67 8.36
CA GLY A 70 -43.66 2.61 8.41
C GLY A 70 -43.62 1.59 7.28
N ASN A 71 -42.53 1.54 6.50
CA ASN A 71 -42.29 0.57 5.44
C ASN A 71 -41.98 -0.86 5.99
N THR A 72 -41.68 -1.81 5.11
CA THR A 72 -41.17 -3.13 5.50
C THR A 72 -39.66 -3.07 5.78
N GLY A 73 -39.26 -3.03 7.05
CA GLY A 73 -37.85 -3.12 7.42
C GLY A 73 -37.32 -4.56 7.40
N LEU A 74 -36.01 -4.72 7.27
CA LEU A 74 -35.33 -5.99 7.59
C LEU A 74 -34.85 -5.97 9.05
N ARG A 75 -35.37 -6.89 9.88
CA ARG A 75 -35.12 -6.95 11.33
C ARG A 75 -34.30 -8.16 11.74
N VAL A 76 -33.39 -8.00 12.70
CA VAL A 76 -32.73 -9.09 13.43
C VAL A 76 -32.82 -8.87 14.94
N ASP A 77 -33.21 -9.92 15.67
CA ASP A 77 -33.26 -9.93 17.14
C ASP A 77 -32.22 -10.93 17.71
N ARG A 78 -31.54 -10.54 18.80
CA ARG A 78 -30.85 -11.48 19.70
C ARG A 78 -31.14 -11.17 21.17
N THR A 79 -31.95 -12.02 21.78
CA THR A 79 -32.34 -11.97 23.19
C THR A 79 -31.64 -13.04 24.05
N GLY A 80 -31.08 -14.10 23.45
CA GLY A 80 -30.38 -15.19 24.15
C GLY A 80 -28.88 -15.29 23.81
N GLU A 81 -28.17 -16.20 24.50
CA GLU A 81 -26.75 -16.48 24.29
C GLU A 81 -26.50 -17.28 23.00
N ILE A 82 -26.40 -16.56 21.89
CA ILE A 82 -26.05 -17.12 20.58
C ILE A 82 -24.60 -16.72 20.26
N HIS A 83 -23.65 -17.62 20.54
CA HIS A 83 -22.22 -17.44 20.22
C HIS A 83 -21.90 -17.68 18.75
N ARG A 84 -22.65 -17.04 17.85
CA ARG A 84 -22.34 -16.94 16.41
C ARG A 84 -22.87 -15.63 15.86
N THR A 85 -22.21 -15.09 14.84
CA THR A 85 -22.76 -14.01 14.04
C THR A 85 -24.08 -14.46 13.39
N GLN A 86 -25.06 -13.56 13.35
CA GLN A 86 -26.27 -13.71 12.54
C GLN A 86 -26.13 -12.77 11.36
N ASP A 87 -26.37 -13.27 10.15
CA ASP A 87 -26.06 -12.60 8.89
C ASP A 87 -27.23 -12.69 7.91
N SER A 88 -27.48 -11.62 7.16
CA SER A 88 -28.26 -11.63 5.93
C SER A 88 -27.37 -11.13 4.80
N PHE A 89 -27.48 -11.73 3.62
CA PHE A 89 -26.63 -11.43 2.48
C PHE A 89 -27.44 -10.89 1.31
N ILE A 90 -27.00 -9.78 0.72
CA ILE A 90 -27.59 -9.20 -0.49
C ILE A 90 -26.53 -9.31 -1.59
N ARG A 91 -26.83 -10.10 -2.63
CA ARG A 91 -25.98 -10.19 -3.81
C ARG A 91 -26.17 -8.95 -4.67
N LEU A 92 -25.11 -8.16 -4.85
CA LEU A 92 -25.18 -7.00 -5.73
C LEU A 92 -25.18 -7.44 -7.21
N PRO A 93 -25.76 -6.64 -8.13
CA PRO A 93 -25.72 -6.93 -9.56
C PRO A 93 -24.29 -7.02 -10.10
N ASP A 94 -24.09 -7.78 -11.17
CA ASP A 94 -22.81 -7.84 -11.93
C ASP A 94 -22.53 -6.51 -12.71
N LYS A 95 -23.09 -5.38 -12.25
CA LYS A 95 -22.81 -3.98 -12.66
C LYS A 95 -21.79 -3.27 -11.75
N ILE A 96 -21.29 -3.95 -10.72
CA ILE A 96 -20.15 -3.47 -9.92
C ILE A 96 -18.88 -3.76 -10.72
N LEU A 97 -18.31 -2.73 -11.35
CA LEU A 97 -17.21 -2.82 -12.31
C LEU A 97 -15.87 -2.40 -11.68
N PRO A 98 -14.75 -3.08 -12.00
CA PRO A 98 -13.44 -2.68 -11.51
C PRO A 98 -13.05 -1.25 -11.92
N GLY A 99 -12.38 -0.54 -11.01
CA GLY A 99 -11.94 0.85 -11.24
C GLY A 99 -13.04 1.91 -11.11
N TYR A 100 -14.20 1.53 -10.55
CA TYR A 100 -15.27 2.44 -10.14
C TYR A 100 -15.50 2.38 -8.64
N LYS A 101 -15.84 3.54 -8.05
CA LYS A 101 -16.16 3.68 -6.63
C LYS A 101 -17.67 3.69 -6.45
N TYR A 102 -18.14 2.95 -5.45
CA TYR A 102 -19.56 2.81 -5.13
C TYR A 102 -19.82 3.26 -3.70
N LYS A 103 -20.99 3.85 -3.44
CA LYS A 103 -21.45 4.24 -2.10
C LYS A 103 -22.69 3.45 -1.73
N VAL A 104 -22.64 2.75 -0.60
CA VAL A 104 -23.83 2.21 0.06
C VAL A 104 -24.41 3.28 0.97
N VAL A 105 -25.73 3.38 0.99
CA VAL A 105 -26.53 4.17 1.93
C VAL A 105 -27.59 3.25 2.52
N VAL A 106 -27.84 3.29 3.81
CA VAL A 106 -28.84 2.46 4.50
C VAL A 106 -29.37 3.18 5.75
N SER A 107 -30.68 3.12 5.97
CA SER A 107 -31.33 3.54 7.20
C SER A 107 -31.19 2.42 8.24
N VAL A 108 -30.62 2.69 9.42
CA VAL A 108 -30.48 1.70 10.50
C VAL A 108 -31.02 2.24 11.83
N LYS A 109 -31.79 1.40 12.52
CA LYS A 109 -32.29 1.63 13.88
C LYS A 109 -31.82 0.51 14.80
N GLY A 110 -31.55 0.83 16.08
CA GLY A 110 -31.15 -0.14 17.10
C GLY A 110 -32.10 -0.15 18.29
N ARG A 111 -32.04 -1.17 19.15
CA ARG A 111 -32.63 -1.16 20.49
C ARG A 111 -31.92 -2.14 21.41
N GLY A 112 -31.48 -1.69 22.57
CA GLY A 112 -30.76 -2.49 23.56
C GLY A 112 -29.42 -3.03 23.07
N ILE A 113 -28.78 -2.36 22.10
CA ILE A 113 -27.58 -2.86 21.42
C ILE A 113 -26.37 -2.80 22.36
N ARG A 114 -25.90 -3.97 22.80
CA ARG A 114 -24.79 -4.12 23.75
C ARG A 114 -23.97 -5.38 23.50
N HIS A 115 -22.67 -5.34 23.81
CA HIS A 115 -21.82 -6.53 23.83
C HIS A 115 -21.96 -7.25 25.18
N ALA A 116 -21.99 -8.58 25.17
CA ALA A 116 -22.28 -9.45 26.32
C ALA A 116 -21.40 -9.22 27.56
N THR A 117 -20.09 -9.01 27.38
CA THR A 117 -19.10 -9.16 28.46
C THR A 117 -18.16 -7.97 28.68
N ARG A 118 -18.22 -6.94 27.83
CA ARG A 118 -17.23 -5.83 27.84
C ARG A 118 -17.74 -4.55 27.19
N PRO A 119 -17.28 -3.36 27.66
CA PRO A 119 -17.46 -2.11 26.93
C PRO A 119 -16.87 -2.22 25.52
N VAL A 120 -17.60 -1.72 24.53
CA VAL A 120 -17.18 -1.73 23.12
C VAL A 120 -16.46 -0.42 22.80
N PRO A 121 -15.19 -0.46 22.35
CA PRO A 121 -14.50 0.75 21.91
C PRO A 121 -15.23 1.43 20.74
N PRO A 122 -15.20 2.77 20.63
CA PRO A 122 -15.63 3.46 19.42
C PRO A 122 -14.92 2.87 18.18
N GLY A 123 -15.67 2.60 17.11
CA GLY A 123 -15.14 1.90 15.94
C GLY A 123 -14.97 0.39 16.13
N SER A 124 -15.62 -0.22 17.11
CA SER A 124 -15.78 -1.69 17.19
C SER A 124 -17.21 -2.17 16.95
N TYR A 125 -18.16 -1.25 16.79
CA TYR A 125 -19.49 -1.55 16.29
C TYR A 125 -19.41 -1.77 14.77
N ARG A 126 -20.07 -2.81 14.29
CA ARG A 126 -20.12 -3.21 12.87
C ARG A 126 -21.50 -3.80 12.66
N PHE A 127 -22.23 -3.38 11.64
CA PHE A 127 -23.56 -3.94 11.33
C PHE A 127 -23.79 -4.19 9.84
N MET A 128 -22.88 -3.71 8.99
CA MET A 128 -22.83 -3.98 7.56
C MET A 128 -21.37 -4.03 7.09
N GLU A 129 -21.04 -4.92 6.15
CA GLU A 129 -19.76 -4.93 5.42
C GLU A 129 -19.98 -5.29 3.93
N THR A 130 -19.08 -4.84 3.04
CA THR A 130 -18.98 -5.38 1.68
C THR A 130 -17.98 -6.52 1.70
N PHE A 131 -18.35 -7.67 1.15
CA PHE A 131 -17.46 -8.80 0.95
C PHE A 131 -17.46 -9.23 -0.51
N TYR A 132 -16.39 -9.88 -0.92
CA TYR A 132 -16.18 -10.25 -2.32
C TYR A 132 -16.02 -11.76 -2.46
N THR A 133 -16.67 -12.31 -3.49
CA THR A 133 -16.45 -13.69 -3.92
C THR A 133 -15.79 -13.70 -5.29
N ASP A 134 -14.87 -14.63 -5.51
CA ASP A 134 -14.28 -14.88 -6.82
C ASP A 134 -15.38 -15.24 -7.83
N ALA A 135 -15.44 -14.53 -8.95
CA ALA A 135 -16.58 -14.59 -9.87
C ALA A 135 -16.71 -15.94 -10.59
N HIS A 136 -15.62 -16.71 -10.68
CA HIS A 136 -15.57 -17.99 -11.37
C HIS A 136 -15.85 -19.17 -10.43
N THR A 137 -15.29 -19.14 -9.22
CA THR A 137 -15.32 -20.24 -8.26
C THR A 137 -16.34 -20.06 -7.13
N GLY A 138 -16.88 -18.86 -6.94
CA GLY A 138 -17.78 -18.51 -5.84
C GLY A 138 -17.12 -18.55 -4.46
N ARG A 139 -15.80 -18.75 -4.38
CA ARG A 139 -15.05 -18.79 -3.11
C ARG A 139 -14.82 -17.39 -2.58
N TYR A 140 -14.73 -17.25 -1.25
CA TYR A 140 -14.40 -15.98 -0.60
C TYR A 140 -13.04 -15.44 -1.07
N SER A 141 -13.02 -14.17 -1.47
CA SER A 141 -11.79 -13.40 -1.64
C SER A 141 -11.19 -13.02 -0.28
N PHE A 142 -9.90 -12.68 -0.25
CA PHE A 142 -9.28 -12.04 0.92
C PHE A 142 -9.50 -10.51 0.94
N GLU A 143 -9.95 -9.91 -0.17
CA GLU A 143 -10.15 -8.46 -0.32
C GLU A 143 -11.44 -7.96 0.36
N ASN A 144 -11.80 -8.52 1.53
CA ASN A 144 -12.95 -8.06 2.29
C ASN A 144 -12.65 -6.72 2.96
N GLU A 145 -13.16 -5.65 2.37
CA GLU A 145 -13.23 -4.34 2.99
C GLU A 145 -14.22 -4.35 4.14
N ARG A 146 -13.69 -4.66 5.32
CA ARG A 146 -14.37 -4.47 6.59
C ARG A 146 -14.49 -2.99 6.87
N VAL A 147 -15.50 -2.36 6.29
CA VAL A 147 -15.83 -0.98 6.62
C VAL A 147 -16.46 -0.95 8.01
N VAL A 148 -16.11 0.07 8.81
CA VAL A 148 -16.43 0.15 10.23
C VAL A 148 -17.15 1.47 10.54
N PRO A 149 -18.37 1.70 10.00
CA PRO A 149 -18.97 3.03 9.99
C PRO A 149 -19.64 3.43 11.33
N PHE A 150 -19.47 2.65 12.40
CA PHE A 150 -20.18 2.84 13.67
C PHE A 150 -19.23 3.18 14.82
N ALA A 151 -19.14 4.46 15.15
CA ALA A 151 -18.46 4.95 16.37
C ALA A 151 -19.27 4.64 17.65
N LYS A 152 -20.58 4.41 17.53
CA LYS A 152 -21.56 4.14 18.59
C LYS A 152 -22.69 3.24 18.04
N PRO A 153 -23.56 2.65 18.88
CA PRO A 153 -24.76 1.96 18.40
C PRO A 153 -25.66 2.89 17.57
N PRO A 154 -26.51 2.35 16.67
CA PRO A 154 -27.58 3.12 16.04
C PRO A 154 -28.57 3.64 17.10
N ALA A 155 -29.27 4.72 16.80
CA ALA A 155 -30.23 5.34 17.71
C ALA A 155 -31.41 4.41 18.06
N GLU A 156 -31.98 4.58 19.25
CA GLU A 156 -33.18 3.83 19.68
C GLU A 156 -34.48 4.51 19.25
N ASP A 157 -34.49 5.84 19.21
CA ASP A 157 -35.71 6.63 18.98
C ASP A 157 -36.07 6.81 17.49
N GLY A 158 -35.22 6.37 16.56
CA GLY A 158 -35.45 6.54 15.12
C GLY A 158 -34.42 5.85 14.23
N PHE A 159 -34.69 5.85 12.93
CA PHE A 159 -33.72 5.44 11.92
C PHE A 159 -32.67 6.54 11.71
N GLN A 160 -31.41 6.15 11.65
CA GLN A 160 -30.29 7.00 11.26
C GLN A 160 -29.76 6.53 9.90
N GLU A 161 -29.46 7.45 8.98
CA GLU A 161 -28.77 7.11 7.73
C GLU A 161 -27.28 6.83 8.01
N PHE A 162 -26.79 5.71 7.47
CA PHE A 162 -25.39 5.31 7.45
C PHE A 162 -24.95 5.16 6.01
N SER A 163 -23.73 5.58 5.71
CA SER A 163 -23.16 5.39 4.38
C SER A 163 -21.66 5.15 4.43
N TYR A 164 -21.15 4.40 3.45
CA TYR A 164 -19.73 4.20 3.22
C TYR A 164 -19.47 3.86 1.75
N THR A 165 -18.20 3.88 1.36
CA THR A 165 -17.78 3.58 -0.01
C THR A 165 -16.97 2.29 -0.15
N PHE A 166 -17.07 1.62 -1.29
CA PHE A 166 -16.30 0.43 -1.64
C PHE A 166 -15.91 0.44 -3.15
N PRO A 167 -14.79 -0.17 -3.55
CA PRO A 167 -14.35 -0.26 -4.94
C PRO A 167 -15.01 -1.43 -5.67
N GLY A 168 -15.10 -1.35 -6.99
CA GLY A 168 -15.24 -2.57 -7.81
C GLY A 168 -13.91 -3.31 -7.91
N ILE A 169 -13.94 -4.65 -7.83
CA ILE A 169 -12.74 -5.51 -7.82
C ILE A 169 -12.73 -6.44 -9.03
N GLU A 170 -11.59 -6.48 -9.72
CA GLU A 170 -11.39 -7.29 -10.92
C GLU A 170 -11.56 -8.79 -10.62
N GLY A 171 -12.36 -9.50 -11.44
CA GLY A 171 -12.62 -10.93 -11.27
C GLY A 171 -13.45 -11.30 -10.04
N ALA A 172 -14.06 -10.33 -9.34
CA ALA A 172 -14.82 -10.55 -8.12
C ALA A 172 -16.26 -10.02 -8.20
N ARG A 173 -17.16 -10.66 -7.45
CA ARG A 173 -18.54 -10.22 -7.22
C ARG A 173 -18.66 -9.63 -5.83
N ALA A 174 -19.08 -8.38 -5.75
CA ALA A 174 -19.42 -7.71 -4.51
C ALA A 174 -20.76 -8.23 -3.95
N SER A 175 -20.89 -8.22 -2.63
CA SER A 175 -22.14 -8.53 -1.93
C SER A 175 -22.14 -7.81 -0.58
N LEU A 176 -23.31 -7.39 -0.13
CA LEU A 176 -23.48 -6.76 1.17
C LEU A 176 -23.85 -7.81 2.21
N ARG A 177 -23.22 -7.75 3.37
CA ARG A 177 -23.55 -8.56 4.54
C ARG A 177 -24.11 -7.65 5.60
N LEU A 178 -25.38 -7.82 5.94
CA LEU A 178 -26.03 -7.20 7.10
C LEU A 178 -25.84 -8.15 8.28
N ALA A 179 -25.31 -7.68 9.41
CA ALA A 179 -24.81 -8.56 10.47
C ALA A 179 -25.13 -8.06 11.88
N LEU A 180 -25.49 -8.99 12.76
CA LEU A 180 -25.37 -8.84 14.21
C LEU A 180 -24.26 -9.78 14.69
N TRP A 181 -23.08 -9.22 14.97
CA TRP A 181 -21.87 -9.99 15.29
C TRP A 181 -21.99 -10.79 16.57
N ILE A 182 -21.18 -11.85 16.67
CA ILE A 182 -21.01 -12.64 17.89
C ILE A 182 -20.89 -11.73 19.13
N ASP A 183 -21.49 -12.17 20.23
CA ASP A 183 -21.56 -11.48 21.52
C ASP A 183 -22.31 -10.13 21.55
N PHE A 184 -22.86 -9.61 20.44
CA PHE A 184 -23.81 -8.49 20.48
C PHE A 184 -25.24 -8.95 20.71
N HIS A 185 -25.97 -8.29 21.61
CA HIS A 185 -27.39 -8.50 21.91
C HIS A 185 -28.21 -7.28 21.53
N GLY A 186 -29.53 -7.43 21.44
CA GLY A 186 -30.49 -6.36 21.11
C GLY A 186 -31.24 -6.63 19.80
N THR A 187 -31.91 -5.60 19.28
CA THR A 187 -32.61 -5.62 17.98
C THR A 187 -32.01 -4.58 17.03
N LEU A 188 -31.82 -4.95 15.77
CA LEU A 188 -31.50 -4.03 14.67
C LEU A 188 -32.60 -4.08 13.60
N TRP A 189 -32.83 -2.94 12.96
CA TRP A 189 -33.62 -2.80 11.75
C TRP A 189 -32.78 -2.11 10.67
N PHE A 190 -32.89 -2.57 9.43
CA PHE A 190 -32.27 -2.00 8.24
C PHE A 190 -33.37 -1.67 7.22
N ASP A 191 -33.28 -0.51 6.56
CA ASP A 191 -34.22 -0.08 5.52
C ASP A 191 -33.56 0.90 4.53
N ASP A 192 -34.26 1.30 3.47
CA ASP A 192 -33.84 2.25 2.42
C ASP A 192 -32.44 1.96 1.84
N LEU A 193 -32.04 0.69 1.72
CA LEU A 193 -30.70 0.33 1.28
C LEU A 193 -30.53 0.67 -0.20
N ARG A 194 -29.55 1.53 -0.50
CA ARG A 194 -29.28 2.06 -1.85
C ARG A 194 -27.78 1.99 -2.14
N VAL A 195 -27.42 1.59 -3.35
CA VAL A 195 -26.03 1.55 -3.83
C VAL A 195 -25.90 2.41 -5.07
N TYR A 196 -25.06 3.44 -4.99
CA TYR A 196 -24.79 4.38 -6.08
C TYR A 196 -23.38 4.17 -6.61
N ARG A 197 -23.17 4.33 -7.92
CA ARG A 197 -21.83 4.52 -8.50
C ARG A 197 -21.44 5.99 -8.31
N GLU A 198 -20.44 6.28 -7.48
CA GLU A 198 -19.94 7.64 -7.20
C GLU A 198 -18.95 8.18 -8.24
N GLY A 199 -18.45 7.30 -9.11
CA GLY A 199 -17.64 7.67 -10.27
C GLY A 199 -16.38 6.84 -10.40
N VAL A 200 -15.44 7.33 -11.20
CA VAL A 200 -14.20 6.63 -11.55
C VAL A 200 -13.18 6.69 -10.40
N GLU A 201 -12.52 5.56 -10.12
CA GLU A 201 -11.32 5.47 -9.28
C GLU A 201 -10.08 5.93 -10.06
N ALA A 202 -10.12 7.21 -10.40
CA ALA A 202 -9.03 7.90 -11.04
C ALA A 202 -8.14 8.58 -9.99
N ASN A 203 -6.84 8.31 -10.03
CA ASN A 203 -5.84 8.92 -9.15
C ASN A 203 -4.67 9.50 -9.94
N ALA A 204 -3.99 10.48 -9.36
CA ALA A 204 -2.80 11.12 -9.92
C ALA A 204 -1.79 11.38 -8.81
N PHE A 205 -0.60 10.81 -8.94
CA PHE A 205 0.46 10.85 -7.94
C PHE A 205 1.66 11.61 -8.49
N LEU A 206 2.03 12.72 -7.86
CA LEU A 206 3.23 13.48 -8.20
C LEU A 206 4.47 12.71 -7.72
N ILE A 207 5.20 12.10 -8.66
CA ILE A 207 6.40 11.29 -8.37
C ILE A 207 7.66 12.16 -8.46
N GLN A 208 7.68 13.11 -9.38
CA GLN A 208 8.72 14.13 -9.44
C GLN A 208 8.07 15.52 -9.64
N PRO A 209 8.53 16.56 -8.93
CA PRO A 209 9.55 16.50 -7.89
C PRO A 209 9.05 15.73 -6.65
N GLY A 210 9.98 15.16 -5.88
CA GLY A 210 9.66 14.41 -4.66
C GLY A 210 9.11 15.33 -3.56
N CYS A 211 8.53 14.73 -2.52
CA CYS A 211 8.03 15.44 -1.33
C CYS A 211 7.13 16.64 -1.69
N ALA A 212 6.34 16.50 -2.76
CA ALA A 212 5.45 17.53 -3.31
C ALA A 212 6.07 18.95 -3.47
N THR A 213 7.37 19.04 -3.73
CA THR A 213 8.10 20.32 -3.67
C THR A 213 8.87 20.65 -4.94
N PHE A 214 8.45 21.68 -5.65
CA PHE A 214 9.19 22.32 -6.74
C PHE A 214 10.27 23.25 -6.20
N PHE A 215 11.32 23.45 -6.98
CA PHE A 215 12.29 24.51 -6.76
C PHE A 215 12.11 25.62 -7.80
N THR A 216 12.44 26.87 -7.43
CA THR A 216 12.27 28.06 -8.28
C THR A 216 12.96 27.94 -9.65
N ASP A 217 14.02 27.15 -9.77
CA ASP A 217 14.81 26.92 -10.99
C ASP A 217 14.38 25.68 -11.82
N SER A 218 13.35 24.94 -11.38
CA SER A 218 12.90 23.72 -12.06
C SER A 218 11.40 23.42 -11.86
N GLY A 219 10.60 23.75 -12.87
CA GLY A 219 9.19 23.41 -13.00
C GLY A 219 8.91 22.01 -13.58
N LYS A 220 9.92 21.15 -13.73
CA LYS A 220 9.76 19.77 -14.23
C LYS A 220 8.89 18.93 -13.31
N PHE A 221 7.92 18.23 -13.88
CA PHE A 221 7.08 17.29 -13.16
C PHE A 221 6.85 15.97 -13.91
N ARG A 222 6.60 14.93 -13.12
CA ARG A 222 6.21 13.60 -13.56
C ARG A 222 5.09 13.10 -12.64
N ILE A 223 3.91 12.93 -13.21
CA ILE A 223 2.71 12.48 -12.50
C ILE A 223 2.34 11.10 -13.02
N ARG A 224 2.27 10.11 -12.14
CA ARG A 224 1.70 8.78 -12.44
C ARG A 224 0.18 8.90 -12.36
N ILE A 225 -0.53 8.45 -13.38
CA ILE A 225 -2.00 8.40 -13.36
C ILE A 225 -2.47 6.95 -13.27
N HIS A 226 -3.58 6.73 -12.56
CA HIS A 226 -4.33 5.48 -12.57
C HIS A 226 -5.76 5.78 -13.00
N LEU A 227 -6.26 4.97 -13.93
CA LEU A 227 -7.57 5.04 -14.57
C LEU A 227 -7.96 3.62 -15.02
N PRO A 228 -9.27 3.31 -15.15
CA PRO A 228 -9.73 2.06 -15.77
C PRO A 228 -9.25 1.94 -17.22
N GLU A 229 -9.03 0.70 -17.68
CA GLU A 229 -8.44 0.43 -19.00
C GLU A 229 -9.27 0.97 -20.17
N GLU A 230 -10.59 1.06 -20.00
CA GLU A 230 -11.55 1.57 -20.99
C GLU A 230 -11.34 3.05 -21.39
N TYR A 231 -10.62 3.84 -20.59
CA TYR A 231 -10.26 5.23 -20.94
C TYR A 231 -8.99 5.32 -21.81
N GLY A 232 -8.27 4.20 -22.00
CA GLY A 232 -7.17 4.07 -22.96
C GLY A 232 -6.05 5.10 -22.83
N LYS A 233 -6.06 6.13 -23.69
CA LYS A 233 -5.06 7.21 -23.72
C LYS A 233 -5.72 8.55 -23.36
N PRO A 234 -5.82 8.90 -22.07
CA PRO A 234 -6.40 10.16 -21.62
C PRO A 234 -5.49 11.34 -21.93
N VAL A 235 -6.07 12.54 -21.88
CA VAL A 235 -5.35 13.82 -21.86
C VAL A 235 -5.40 14.39 -20.44
N GLY A 236 -4.27 14.89 -19.95
CA GLY A 236 -4.17 15.61 -18.69
C GLY A 236 -3.96 17.10 -18.92
N LEU A 237 -4.85 17.93 -18.38
CA LEU A 237 -4.59 19.35 -18.15
C LEU A 237 -4.00 19.50 -16.74
N VAL A 238 -2.75 19.94 -16.65
CA VAL A 238 -2.03 20.15 -15.39
C VAL A 238 -1.79 21.65 -15.21
N GLN A 239 -2.26 22.22 -14.11
CA GLN A 239 -2.18 23.65 -13.80
C GLN A 239 -1.48 23.87 -12.45
N LEU A 240 -0.47 24.73 -12.41
CA LEU A 240 0.13 25.21 -11.16
C LEU A 240 -0.62 26.48 -10.73
N VAL A 241 -1.29 26.42 -9.59
CA VAL A 241 -2.16 27.49 -9.07
C VAL A 241 -1.60 28.01 -7.74
N MET A 242 -1.46 29.33 -7.60
CA MET A 242 -1.02 29.99 -6.38
C MET A 242 -1.97 31.15 -6.07
N ASN A 243 -2.45 31.24 -4.82
CA ASN A 243 -3.39 32.28 -4.37
C ASN A 243 -4.62 32.45 -5.30
N GLY A 244 -5.14 31.35 -5.84
CA GLY A 244 -6.26 31.32 -6.79
C GLY A 244 -5.89 31.63 -8.25
N THR A 245 -4.69 32.13 -8.53
CA THR A 245 -4.21 32.45 -9.88
C THR A 245 -3.49 31.27 -10.52
N VAL A 246 -3.85 30.93 -11.77
CA VAL A 246 -3.11 29.95 -12.58
C VAL A 246 -1.80 30.58 -13.05
N LEU A 247 -0.67 30.13 -12.50
CA LEU A 247 0.67 30.62 -12.87
C LEU A 247 1.14 30.01 -14.19
N GLN A 248 0.95 28.70 -14.33
CA GLN A 248 1.40 27.91 -15.47
C GLN A 248 0.41 26.77 -15.73
N ARG A 249 0.32 26.33 -16.99
CA ARG A 249 -0.51 25.19 -17.40
C ARG A 249 0.08 24.42 -18.57
N ARG A 250 -0.16 23.12 -18.63
CA ARG A 250 0.23 22.22 -19.73
C ARG A 250 -0.93 21.28 -20.06
N VAL A 251 -1.18 21.05 -21.35
CA VAL A 251 -2.04 19.96 -21.82
C VAL A 251 -1.11 18.85 -22.34
N ILE A 252 -1.29 17.63 -21.83
CA ILE A 252 -0.36 16.52 -22.02
C ILE A 252 -1.16 15.29 -22.43
N ALA A 253 -0.79 14.64 -23.55
CA ALA A 253 -1.26 13.29 -23.84
C ALA A 253 -0.58 12.31 -22.90
N ALA A 254 -1.33 11.44 -22.23
CA ALA A 254 -0.73 10.43 -21.37
C ALA A 254 0.00 9.36 -22.21
N ALA A 255 1.21 9.00 -21.77
CA ALA A 255 2.00 7.90 -22.31
C ALA A 255 2.29 6.91 -21.18
N ASP A 256 1.98 5.63 -21.37
CA ASP A 256 2.19 4.55 -20.37
C ASP A 256 1.70 4.90 -18.95
N SER A 257 0.55 5.58 -18.87
CA SER A 257 -0.04 6.14 -17.63
C SER A 257 0.84 7.18 -16.90
N TRP A 258 1.58 8.00 -17.65
CA TRP A 258 2.31 9.17 -17.15
C TRP A 258 1.86 10.47 -17.82
N LEU A 259 1.83 11.54 -17.02
CA LEU A 259 1.84 12.92 -17.50
C LEU A 259 3.21 13.52 -17.15
N GLU A 260 3.99 13.89 -18.16
CA GLU A 260 5.31 14.50 -18.02
C GLU A 260 5.30 15.90 -18.63
N GLY A 261 5.87 16.88 -17.94
CA GLY A 261 5.87 18.27 -18.38
C GLY A 261 6.85 19.13 -17.62
N ASP A 262 6.97 20.39 -18.05
CA ASP A 262 7.85 21.39 -17.44
C ASP A 262 7.14 22.75 -17.42
N PHE A 263 6.94 23.31 -16.23
CA PHE A 263 6.38 24.64 -16.04
C PHE A 263 7.39 25.78 -16.34
N GLY A 264 8.66 25.46 -16.54
CA GLY A 264 9.74 26.42 -16.81
C GLY A 264 10.59 26.70 -15.57
N ARG A 265 11.31 27.83 -15.59
CA ARG A 265 12.08 28.35 -14.46
C ARG A 265 11.39 29.59 -13.89
N ASP A 266 12.00 30.17 -12.87
CA ASP A 266 11.61 31.43 -12.24
C ASP A 266 10.18 31.40 -11.67
N LEU A 267 9.78 30.22 -11.18
CA LEU A 267 8.51 30.02 -10.50
C LEU A 267 8.49 30.84 -9.19
N PRO A 268 7.40 31.56 -8.85
CA PRO A 268 7.32 32.30 -7.60
C PRO A 268 7.30 31.32 -6.40
N ALA A 269 8.10 31.61 -5.39
CA ALA A 269 8.15 30.80 -4.17
C ALA A 269 6.90 30.99 -3.31
N GLY A 270 6.35 29.89 -2.78
CA GLY A 270 5.15 29.89 -1.95
C GLY A 270 4.39 28.56 -1.95
N ASN A 271 3.27 28.51 -1.23
CA ASN A 271 2.35 27.39 -1.27
C ASN A 271 1.54 27.43 -2.58
N ALA A 272 1.36 26.30 -3.23
CA ALA A 272 0.60 26.18 -4.47
C ALA A 272 -0.24 24.89 -4.49
N VAL A 273 -1.05 24.74 -5.53
CA VAL A 273 -1.85 23.54 -5.81
C VAL A 273 -1.59 23.14 -7.26
N LEU A 274 -1.28 21.86 -7.51
CA LEU A 274 -1.43 21.29 -8.83
C LEU A 274 -2.89 20.87 -9.00
N LYS A 275 -3.61 21.52 -9.92
CA LYS A 275 -4.90 21.04 -10.40
C LYS A 275 -4.65 20.16 -11.63
N ILE A 276 -5.18 18.94 -11.60
CA ILE A 276 -4.99 17.91 -12.61
C ILE A 276 -6.38 17.47 -13.08
N THR A 277 -6.75 17.85 -14.30
CA THR A 277 -7.97 17.38 -14.97
C THR A 277 -7.60 16.27 -15.93
N LEU A 278 -8.05 15.05 -15.64
CA LEU A 278 -7.96 13.89 -16.53
C LEU A 278 -9.20 13.84 -17.41
N ALA A 279 -9.02 13.71 -18.73
CA ALA A 279 -10.11 13.80 -19.70
C ALA A 279 -9.98 12.79 -20.85
N ASP A 280 -11.11 12.34 -21.37
CA ASP A 280 -11.21 11.56 -22.61
C ASP A 280 -11.49 12.52 -23.77
N ALA A 281 -10.47 12.75 -24.60
CA ALA A 281 -10.56 13.65 -25.75
C ALA A 281 -11.41 13.11 -26.92
N ARG A 282 -11.71 11.79 -26.94
CA ARG A 282 -12.60 11.17 -27.94
C ARG A 282 -14.05 11.38 -27.55
N LYS A 283 -14.38 11.15 -26.27
CA LYS A 283 -15.72 11.39 -25.70
C LYS A 283 -16.02 12.87 -25.44
N LYS A 284 -14.99 13.74 -25.43
CA LYS A 284 -15.07 15.16 -25.01
C LYS A 284 -15.64 15.28 -23.59
N GLN A 285 -15.03 14.53 -22.67
CA GLN A 285 -15.53 14.33 -21.30
C GLN A 285 -14.38 14.49 -20.29
N ARG A 286 -14.62 15.20 -19.18
CA ARG A 286 -13.71 15.20 -18.02
C ARG A 286 -14.01 13.98 -17.17
N ILE A 287 -12.99 13.16 -16.92
CA ILE A 287 -13.08 11.93 -16.15
C ILE A 287 -12.93 12.25 -14.65
N LYS A 288 -11.92 13.06 -14.30
CA LYS A 288 -11.60 13.38 -12.90
C LYS A 288 -10.83 14.68 -12.78
N ASP A 289 -11.23 15.53 -11.83
CA ASP A 289 -10.41 16.61 -11.32
C ASP A 289 -9.74 16.18 -10.00
N ILE A 290 -8.45 16.45 -9.86
CA ILE A 290 -7.61 16.09 -8.72
C ILE A 290 -6.79 17.32 -8.31
N GLU A 291 -6.76 17.63 -7.02
CA GLU A 291 -5.95 18.71 -6.46
C GLU A 291 -4.87 18.16 -5.54
N LEU A 292 -3.61 18.49 -5.83
CA LEU A 292 -2.46 18.12 -4.99
C LEU A 292 -1.83 19.39 -4.40
N PRO A 293 -1.76 19.55 -3.07
CA PRO A 293 -1.02 20.65 -2.46
C PRO A 293 0.48 20.45 -2.72
N VAL A 294 1.15 21.51 -3.18
CA VAL A 294 2.58 21.52 -3.48
C VAL A 294 3.24 22.79 -2.93
N THR A 295 4.56 22.79 -2.85
CA THR A 295 5.34 23.97 -2.46
C THR A 295 6.29 24.34 -3.57
N VAL A 296 6.47 25.63 -3.85
CA VAL A 296 7.59 26.14 -4.63
C VAL A 296 8.58 26.75 -3.64
N ARG A 297 9.75 26.14 -3.48
CA ARG A 297 10.84 26.62 -2.60
C ARG A 297 11.93 27.29 -3.41
N LYS A 298 12.62 28.26 -2.81
CA LYS A 298 13.89 28.75 -3.37
C LYS A 298 14.88 27.59 -3.42
N THR A 299 15.64 27.49 -4.51
CA THR A 299 16.70 26.49 -4.65
C THR A 299 17.68 26.61 -3.48
N GLU A 300 17.84 25.52 -2.72
CA GLU A 300 18.68 25.46 -1.53
C GLU A 300 19.53 24.18 -1.54
N LYS A 301 20.62 24.16 -0.77
CA LYS A 301 21.52 23.01 -0.71
C LYS A 301 20.87 21.89 0.10
N ALA A 302 20.75 20.71 -0.50
CA ALA A 302 20.27 19.51 0.19
C ALA A 302 21.15 19.18 1.42
N PRO A 303 20.55 18.77 2.55
CA PRO A 303 21.29 18.26 3.71
C PRO A 303 21.98 16.94 3.36
N ALA A 304 23.01 16.58 4.13
CA ALA A 304 23.63 15.27 4.00
C ALA A 304 22.64 14.17 4.42
N GLY A 305 22.60 13.08 3.65
CA GLY A 305 21.64 12.00 3.82
C GLY A 305 20.33 12.19 3.05
N ALA A 306 20.15 13.27 2.28
CA ALA A 306 18.91 13.57 1.55
C ALA A 306 18.49 12.42 0.61
N VAL A 307 17.19 12.13 0.58
CA VAL A 307 16.59 10.98 -0.09
C VAL A 307 15.76 11.43 -1.30
N ALA A 308 15.93 10.74 -2.42
CA ALA A 308 15.16 10.99 -3.64
C ALA A 308 14.84 9.69 -4.39
N PHE A 309 13.72 9.67 -5.13
CA PHE A 309 13.32 8.57 -6.00
C PHE A 309 13.44 8.93 -7.48
N ASP A 310 13.93 7.98 -8.28
CA ASP A 310 13.87 8.08 -9.73
C ASP A 310 12.53 7.59 -10.31
N ARG A 311 12.34 7.77 -11.62
CA ARG A 311 11.11 7.38 -12.34
C ARG A 311 10.78 5.87 -12.29
N HIS A 312 11.73 5.02 -11.89
CA HIS A 312 11.53 3.57 -11.76
C HIS A 312 11.16 3.17 -10.32
N GLY A 313 11.13 4.13 -9.39
CA GLY A 313 10.93 3.93 -7.96
C GLY A 313 12.22 3.55 -7.22
N ASN A 314 13.38 3.68 -7.84
CA ASN A 314 14.66 3.37 -7.19
C ASN A 314 15.03 4.51 -6.23
N MET A 315 15.34 4.16 -4.99
CA MET A 315 15.78 5.10 -3.96
C MET A 315 17.24 5.52 -4.20
N SER A 316 17.54 6.77 -3.88
CA SER A 316 18.90 7.29 -3.79
C SER A 316 19.08 8.10 -2.51
N ILE A 317 20.30 8.07 -1.96
CA ILE A 317 20.74 8.84 -0.79
C ILE A 317 21.97 9.64 -1.23
N ASP A 318 21.95 10.97 -1.05
CA ASP A 318 22.98 11.89 -1.57
C ASP A 318 23.28 11.67 -3.07
N GLY A 319 22.22 11.39 -3.85
CA GLY A 319 22.29 11.11 -5.28
C GLY A 319 22.82 9.71 -5.66
N LYS A 320 23.25 8.88 -4.69
CA LYS A 320 23.73 7.52 -4.93
C LYS A 320 22.58 6.52 -4.80
N PRO A 321 22.32 5.65 -5.80
CA PRO A 321 21.32 4.59 -5.70
C PRO A 321 21.61 3.64 -4.52
N VAL A 322 20.58 3.27 -3.76
CA VAL A 322 20.66 2.35 -2.62
C VAL A 322 19.44 1.43 -2.62
N LEU A 323 19.63 0.12 -2.48
CA LEU A 323 18.49 -0.78 -2.27
C LEU A 323 17.97 -0.56 -0.84
N PRO A 324 16.70 -0.16 -0.65
CA PRO A 324 16.14 -0.08 0.68
C PRO A 324 15.97 -1.50 1.23
N LEU A 325 16.69 -1.83 2.30
CA LEU A 325 16.63 -3.12 2.96
C LEU A 325 16.64 -2.88 4.47
N GLY A 326 15.47 -2.98 5.10
CA GLY A 326 15.30 -2.65 6.51
C GLY A 326 14.62 -3.72 7.33
N ILE A 327 14.42 -3.41 8.61
CA ILE A 327 13.72 -4.28 9.55
C ILE A 327 12.90 -3.44 10.54
N PHE A 328 11.72 -3.94 10.91
CA PHE A 328 10.89 -3.28 11.94
C PHE A 328 11.49 -3.47 13.32
N TYR A 329 11.61 -2.37 14.06
CA TYR A 329 12.21 -2.31 15.38
C TYR A 329 11.26 -1.59 16.35
N GLY A 330 10.99 -2.19 17.51
CA GLY A 330 10.11 -1.60 18.50
C GLY A 330 10.34 -2.15 19.91
N SER A 331 10.22 -1.24 20.89
CA SER A 331 10.57 -1.36 22.32
C SER A 331 12.04 -1.07 22.66
N LEU A 332 12.22 -0.53 23.86
CA LEU A 332 13.41 0.16 24.38
C LEU A 332 13.67 -0.31 25.83
N PRO A 333 14.91 -0.13 26.34
CA PRO A 333 15.18 1.16 27.00
C PRO A 333 16.01 2.12 26.15
N HIS A 334 17.07 1.62 25.51
CA HIS A 334 18.00 2.40 24.70
C HIS A 334 18.40 1.58 23.47
N GLN A 335 18.85 2.25 22.41
CA GLN A 335 19.59 1.60 21.33
C GLN A 335 20.89 1.04 21.91
N ARG A 336 20.84 -0.18 22.47
CA ARG A 336 22.01 -0.87 23.00
C ARG A 336 23.01 -0.95 21.86
N GLU A 337 24.25 -0.54 22.14
CA GLU A 337 25.29 -0.47 21.13
C GLU A 337 25.49 -1.82 20.43
N GLU A 338 25.31 -2.92 21.17
CA GLU A 338 25.25 -4.29 20.66
C GLU A 338 24.18 -4.50 19.55
N ASN A 339 22.96 -3.96 19.71
CA ASN A 339 21.90 -4.12 18.70
C ASN A 339 22.23 -3.32 17.43
N LEU A 340 22.73 -2.08 17.57
CA LEU A 340 23.20 -1.30 16.42
C LEU A 340 24.39 -1.97 15.73
N ARG A 341 25.29 -2.60 16.50
CA ARG A 341 26.42 -3.38 15.99
C ARG A 341 25.96 -4.64 15.25
N LYS A 342 24.97 -5.38 15.78
CA LYS A 342 24.33 -6.51 15.09
C LYS A 342 23.70 -6.08 13.77
N LEU A 343 22.98 -4.95 13.77
CA LEU A 343 22.38 -4.36 12.55
C LEU A 343 23.47 -3.93 11.55
N ALA A 344 24.56 -3.30 11.98
CA ALA A 344 25.66 -2.90 11.11
C ALA A 344 26.46 -4.08 10.55
N ASP A 345 26.49 -5.22 11.25
CA ASP A 345 27.01 -6.52 10.79
C ASP A 345 26.00 -7.28 9.90
N SER A 346 24.92 -6.63 9.44
CA SER A 346 23.86 -7.25 8.64
C SER A 346 23.67 -6.55 7.29
N PRO A 347 22.92 -7.18 6.36
CA PRO A 347 22.54 -6.54 5.10
C PRO A 347 21.59 -5.34 5.26
N PHE A 348 21.00 -5.14 6.44
CA PHE A 348 20.02 -4.08 6.68
C PHE A 348 20.68 -2.70 6.79
N ASN A 349 20.12 -1.70 6.10
CA ASN A 349 20.62 -0.33 6.08
C ASN A 349 19.67 0.69 6.74
N PHE A 350 18.45 0.29 7.12
CA PHE A 350 17.56 1.11 7.94
C PHE A 350 16.72 0.27 8.93
N ILE A 351 16.16 0.94 9.93
CA ILE A 351 15.08 0.39 10.77
C ILE A 351 13.82 1.23 10.63
N VAL A 352 12.65 0.59 10.70
CA VAL A 352 11.39 1.28 10.99
C VAL A 352 11.29 1.38 12.51
N ASP A 353 11.50 2.58 13.04
CA ASP A 353 11.72 2.77 14.46
C ASP A 353 10.43 3.21 15.18
N TYR A 354 9.63 2.25 15.62
CA TYR A 354 8.43 2.52 16.45
C TYR A 354 8.76 3.22 17.79
N SER A 355 10.03 3.28 18.16
CA SER A 355 10.53 3.84 19.41
C SER A 355 11.29 5.16 19.23
N ALA A 356 11.19 5.76 18.04
CA ALA A 356 11.98 6.93 17.63
C ALA A 356 11.84 8.16 18.55
N LEU A 357 10.67 8.38 19.15
CA LEU A 357 10.42 9.47 20.11
C LEU A 357 11.07 9.26 21.49
N SER A 358 11.69 8.10 21.71
CA SER A 358 12.24 7.64 22.99
C SER A 358 13.70 7.17 22.86
N MET A 359 14.41 7.44 21.76
CA MET A 359 15.84 7.07 21.57
C MET A 359 16.83 7.65 22.63
N ALA A 360 16.34 8.44 23.57
CA ALA A 360 17.09 9.02 24.68
C ALA A 360 17.86 7.99 25.52
N LEU A 361 19.00 8.37 26.10
CA LEU A 361 19.59 7.66 27.25
C LEU A 361 19.00 8.21 28.57
N PRO A 362 19.07 7.50 29.71
CA PRO A 362 18.40 7.94 30.96
C PRO A 362 18.87 9.31 31.47
N GLN A 363 20.10 9.69 31.13
CA GLN A 363 20.70 10.99 31.44
C GLN A 363 20.20 12.15 30.56
N ASP A 364 19.56 11.88 29.42
CA ASP A 364 19.17 12.91 28.46
C ASP A 364 17.79 13.50 28.82
N ARG A 365 17.79 14.59 29.60
CA ARG A 365 16.56 15.23 30.13
C ARG A 365 15.77 16.02 29.09
N GLU A 366 16.40 16.53 28.03
CA GLU A 366 15.77 17.33 26.97
C GLU A 366 15.50 16.45 25.73
N LYS A 367 14.25 16.39 25.28
CA LYS A 367 13.76 15.39 24.31
C LYS A 367 14.41 15.50 22.93
N ILE A 368 14.58 16.71 22.40
CA ILE A 368 15.10 16.94 21.05
C ILE A 368 16.58 16.58 20.99
N THR A 369 17.36 17.06 21.95
CA THR A 369 18.78 16.73 22.15
C THR A 369 18.97 15.22 22.29
N ALA A 370 18.09 14.55 23.04
CA ALA A 370 18.13 13.10 23.22
C ALA A 370 17.87 12.33 21.92
N ILE A 371 16.93 12.80 21.09
CA ILE A 371 16.65 12.22 19.77
C ILE A 371 17.84 12.42 18.83
N ARG A 372 18.44 13.61 18.77
CA ARG A 372 19.65 13.85 17.95
C ARG A 372 20.79 12.93 18.36
N LYS A 373 21.08 12.79 19.67
CA LYS A 373 22.03 11.79 20.19
C LYS A 373 21.71 10.35 19.80
N GLY A 374 20.44 10.01 19.62
CA GLY A 374 20.02 8.72 19.07
C GLY A 374 20.40 8.55 17.61
N LEU A 375 20.04 9.53 16.80
CA LEU A 375 20.37 9.58 15.38
C LEU A 375 21.89 9.65 15.14
N ASP A 376 22.67 10.32 15.99
CA ASP A 376 24.14 10.33 15.97
C ASP A 376 24.72 8.91 16.11
N ARG A 377 24.19 8.10 17.04
CA ARG A 377 24.61 6.70 17.22
C ARG A 377 24.21 5.83 16.03
N MET A 378 23.03 6.04 15.47
CA MET A 378 22.60 5.36 14.25
C MET A 378 23.51 5.72 13.06
N GLN A 379 23.87 6.99 12.91
CA GLN A 379 24.81 7.48 11.89
C GLN A 379 26.20 6.86 12.05
N HIS A 380 26.73 6.77 13.27
CA HIS A 380 28.00 6.10 13.55
C HIS A 380 28.00 4.66 13.03
N TYR A 381 26.91 3.92 13.26
CA TYR A 381 26.70 2.56 12.77
C TYR A 381 26.20 2.47 11.31
N LYS A 382 26.07 3.61 10.60
CA LYS A 382 25.57 3.72 9.21
C LYS A 382 24.16 3.14 8.99
N ILE A 383 23.36 3.05 10.06
CA ILE A 383 21.95 2.64 10.01
C ILE A 383 21.09 3.90 9.90
N LYS A 384 20.10 3.89 9.01
CA LYS A 384 19.12 4.98 8.93
C LYS A 384 17.86 4.71 9.77
N SER A 385 17.21 5.78 10.23
CA SER A 385 15.90 5.74 10.89
C SER A 385 14.82 6.13 9.90
N LEU A 386 13.87 5.22 9.65
CA LEU A 386 12.55 5.59 9.17
C LEU A 386 11.72 5.94 10.42
N PHE A 387 11.56 7.25 10.65
CA PHE A 387 11.18 7.81 11.95
C PHE A 387 9.66 7.73 12.15
N CYS A 388 9.22 6.94 13.14
CA CYS A 388 7.79 6.71 13.38
C CYS A 388 7.11 7.84 14.14
N LEU A 389 6.00 8.35 13.59
CA LEU A 389 5.18 9.42 14.18
C LEU A 389 3.78 8.96 14.61
N THR A 390 3.44 7.67 14.50
CA THR A 390 2.09 7.16 14.81
C THR A 390 1.64 7.44 16.25
N ALA A 391 2.61 7.53 17.17
CA ALA A 391 2.39 7.89 18.56
C ALA A 391 1.98 9.37 18.80
N PHE A 392 2.01 10.25 17.79
CA PHE A 392 1.50 11.63 17.88
C PHE A 392 -0.01 11.77 17.62
N TYR A 393 -0.68 10.71 17.15
CA TYR A 393 -2.15 10.70 16.97
C TYR A 393 -2.85 9.44 17.54
N SER A 394 -2.11 8.36 17.84
CA SER A 394 -2.71 7.17 18.48
C SER A 394 -3.38 7.52 19.80
N ALA A 395 -4.69 7.29 19.92
CA ALA A 395 -5.52 7.71 21.06
C ALA A 395 -5.03 7.17 22.42
N ASN A 396 -4.32 6.06 22.43
CA ASN A 396 -3.75 5.48 23.65
C ASN A 396 -2.42 6.14 24.09
N SER A 397 -1.77 6.90 23.21
CA SER A 397 -0.46 7.53 23.44
C SER A 397 -0.48 8.57 24.56
N ASN A 398 0.58 8.55 25.38
CA ASN A 398 0.82 9.60 26.37
C ASN A 398 1.17 10.95 25.73
N TYR A 399 1.67 10.98 24.49
CA TYR A 399 1.96 12.24 23.78
C TYR A 399 0.68 12.96 23.35
N VAL A 400 -0.34 12.22 22.89
CA VAL A 400 -1.68 12.79 22.63
C VAL A 400 -2.32 13.31 23.92
N LYS A 401 -2.20 12.56 25.02
CA LYS A 401 -2.85 12.88 26.30
C LYS A 401 -2.20 14.04 27.06
N ARG A 402 -0.90 14.30 26.86
CA ARG A 402 -0.10 15.25 27.69
C ARG A 402 0.71 16.26 26.88
N GLY A 403 0.75 16.13 25.56
CA GLY A 403 1.64 16.88 24.68
C GLY A 403 3.07 16.32 24.60
N TRP A 404 3.86 16.89 23.70
CA TRP A 404 5.27 16.57 23.49
C TRP A 404 6.09 17.84 23.21
N ALA A 405 7.25 17.97 23.87
CA ALA A 405 8.13 19.13 23.81
C ALA A 405 7.45 20.52 24.00
N GLY A 406 6.37 20.57 24.79
CA GLY A 406 5.58 21.79 25.06
C GLY A 406 4.37 21.97 24.15
N GLU A 407 4.29 21.26 23.02
CA GLU A 407 3.16 21.30 22.09
C GLU A 407 2.06 20.32 22.51
N LYS A 408 0.79 20.62 22.18
CA LYS A 408 -0.37 19.78 22.54
C LYS A 408 -1.07 19.13 21.35
N ASP A 409 -1.11 19.77 20.19
CA ASP A 409 -1.75 19.22 19.00
C ASP A 409 -0.74 18.45 18.10
N THR A 410 -1.27 17.52 17.31
CA THR A 410 -0.47 16.63 16.46
C THR A 410 0.38 17.37 15.43
N LEU A 411 -0.13 18.45 14.84
CA LEU A 411 0.57 19.16 13.77
C LEU A 411 1.68 20.05 14.33
N SER A 412 1.50 20.70 15.47
CA SER A 412 2.56 21.45 16.16
C SER A 412 3.64 20.52 16.71
N MET A 413 3.28 19.37 17.31
CA MET A 413 4.25 18.34 17.71
C MET A 413 5.07 17.85 16.49
N THR A 414 4.41 17.57 15.37
CA THR A 414 5.05 17.14 14.11
C THR A 414 6.00 18.20 13.56
N ARG A 415 5.54 19.46 13.49
CA ARG A 415 6.34 20.61 13.05
C ARG A 415 7.61 20.74 13.85
N LYS A 416 7.49 20.80 15.18
CA LYS A 416 8.60 21.07 16.10
C LYS A 416 9.67 19.98 16.04
N LEU A 417 9.25 18.72 15.90
CA LEU A 417 10.17 17.61 15.68
C LEU A 417 10.87 17.72 14.31
N ALA A 418 10.12 17.92 13.22
CA ALA A 418 10.68 17.98 11.87
C ALA A 418 11.67 19.15 11.70
N GLU A 419 11.31 20.34 12.18
CA GLU A 419 12.21 21.51 12.19
C GLU A 419 13.50 21.26 12.98
N ALA A 420 13.49 20.36 13.95
CA ALA A 420 14.62 20.06 14.82
C ALA A 420 15.52 18.87 14.40
N ILE A 421 15.10 18.02 13.45
CA ILE A 421 15.89 16.84 13.02
C ILE A 421 15.97 16.58 11.50
N LYS A 422 15.27 17.35 10.65
CA LYS A 422 15.26 17.17 9.18
C LYS A 422 16.63 17.32 8.48
N ASP A 423 17.62 17.86 9.17
CA ASP A 423 19.00 18.03 8.72
C ASP A 423 19.90 16.82 9.08
N HIS A 424 19.37 15.85 9.83
CA HIS A 424 20.18 14.79 10.43
C HIS A 424 20.50 13.65 9.45
N PRO A 425 21.78 13.31 9.18
CA PRO A 425 22.13 12.34 8.13
C PRO A 425 21.60 10.91 8.31
N ALA A 426 21.37 10.46 9.55
CA ALA A 426 20.68 9.18 9.83
C ALA A 426 19.18 9.16 9.49
N LEU A 427 18.52 10.27 9.19
CA LEU A 427 17.10 10.26 8.82
C LEU A 427 16.92 9.64 7.42
N LEU A 428 15.95 8.74 7.26
CA LEU A 428 15.52 8.21 5.95
C LEU A 428 14.24 8.88 5.46
N GLY A 429 13.34 9.21 6.39
CA GLY A 429 11.95 9.52 6.09
C GLY A 429 11.08 9.45 7.32
N TRP A 430 9.79 9.67 7.11
CA TRP A 430 8.79 9.82 8.16
C TRP A 430 7.70 8.75 8.01
N TYR A 431 7.56 7.85 8.98
CA TYR A 431 6.53 6.79 8.96
C TYR A 431 5.26 7.28 9.65
N LEU A 432 4.19 7.42 8.87
CA LEU A 432 3.00 8.18 9.25
C LEU A 432 1.77 7.33 9.55
N THR A 433 1.69 6.09 9.09
CA THR A 433 0.50 5.23 9.25
C THR A 433 0.91 3.79 9.55
N ASP A 434 -0.01 3.06 10.18
CA ASP A 434 0.17 1.67 10.59
C ASP A 434 -1.23 1.01 10.49
N GLU A 435 -1.53 0.37 9.35
CA GLU A 435 -2.81 -0.33 9.06
C GLU A 435 -4.11 0.51 9.25
N LEU A 436 -4.05 1.83 9.04
CA LEU A 436 -4.95 2.82 9.66
C LEU A 436 -6.43 2.86 9.24
N SER A 437 -6.87 2.14 8.20
CA SER A 437 -8.12 2.33 7.43
C SER A 437 -8.27 3.69 6.70
N GLU A 438 -8.97 3.72 5.56
CA GLU A 438 -9.00 4.92 4.68
C GLU A 438 -9.68 6.14 5.32
N GLU A 439 -10.77 5.95 6.05
CA GLU A 439 -11.54 7.02 6.69
C GLU A 439 -10.71 7.80 7.73
N GLN A 440 -9.66 7.19 8.28
CA GLN A 440 -8.79 7.79 9.30
C GLN A 440 -7.55 8.49 8.70
N LEU A 441 -7.34 8.43 7.37
CA LEU A 441 -6.15 8.98 6.71
C LEU A 441 -6.11 10.53 6.67
N ALA A 442 -7.20 11.23 6.98
CA ALA A 442 -7.26 12.69 6.92
C ALA A 442 -6.14 13.39 7.73
N LEU A 443 -5.82 12.88 8.92
CA LEU A 443 -4.75 13.43 9.76
C LEU A 443 -3.34 13.05 9.26
N PRO A 444 -3.02 11.78 8.91
CA PRO A 444 -1.80 11.44 8.19
C PRO A 444 -1.56 12.25 6.92
N VAL A 445 -2.58 12.53 6.11
CA VAL A 445 -2.49 13.40 4.93
C VAL A 445 -2.12 14.82 5.32
N ALA A 446 -2.71 15.38 6.39
CA ALA A 446 -2.33 16.68 6.92
C ALA A 446 -0.87 16.71 7.44
N MET A 447 -0.42 15.62 8.09
CA MET A 447 0.98 15.44 8.53
C MET A 447 1.93 15.36 7.34
N ARG A 448 1.62 14.57 6.30
CA ARG A 448 2.40 14.50 5.05
C ARG A 448 2.53 15.86 4.40
N ASN A 449 1.42 16.57 4.22
CA ASN A 449 1.41 17.91 3.61
C ASN A 449 2.23 18.92 4.44
N LEU A 450 2.28 18.78 5.77
CA LEU A 450 3.13 19.58 6.65
C LEU A 450 4.62 19.23 6.52
N LEU A 451 4.95 17.94 6.53
CA LEU A 451 6.34 17.45 6.44
C LEU A 451 6.94 17.81 5.08
N ASN A 452 6.22 17.55 3.99
CA ASN A 452 6.62 17.90 2.62
C ASN A 452 6.94 19.41 2.46
N ARG A 453 6.21 20.30 3.16
CA ARG A 453 6.53 21.74 3.23
C ARG A 453 7.81 22.05 4.00
N LEU A 454 8.06 21.34 5.10
CA LEU A 454 9.14 21.61 6.04
C LEU A 454 10.48 21.01 5.63
N ASP A 455 10.43 19.79 5.11
CA ASP A 455 11.52 18.87 4.81
C ASP A 455 11.30 18.27 3.41
N PRO A 456 11.76 18.95 2.35
CA PRO A 456 11.61 18.46 0.99
C PRO A 456 12.63 17.36 0.64
N TYR A 457 13.40 16.88 1.62
CA TYR A 457 14.55 15.99 1.43
C TYR A 457 14.38 14.60 2.06
N HIS A 458 13.33 14.38 2.86
CA HIS A 458 13.01 13.06 3.41
C HIS A 458 11.54 12.69 3.15
N PRO A 459 11.27 11.62 2.39
CA PRO A 459 9.92 11.23 2.01
C PRO A 459 9.11 10.68 3.18
N THR A 460 7.79 10.74 3.03
CA THR A 460 6.83 10.16 3.96
C THR A 460 6.42 8.75 3.54
N PHE A 461 6.14 7.90 4.53
CA PHE A 461 5.83 6.48 4.34
C PHE A 461 4.48 6.14 4.98
N THR A 462 3.71 5.32 4.28
CA THR A 462 2.39 4.83 4.72
C THR A 462 2.35 3.30 4.60
N LEU A 463 1.68 2.60 5.52
CA LEU A 463 1.59 1.14 5.55
C LEU A 463 0.15 0.64 5.65
N THR A 464 -0.17 -0.41 4.90
CA THR A 464 -1.42 -1.18 5.03
C THR A 464 -1.18 -2.68 4.88
N ASN A 465 -2.01 -3.50 5.53
CA ASN A 465 -2.09 -4.94 5.31
C ASN A 465 -3.22 -5.34 4.34
N LEU A 466 -3.98 -4.37 3.82
CA LEU A 466 -5.12 -4.59 2.92
C LEU A 466 -4.77 -4.25 1.45
N PRO A 467 -4.74 -5.24 0.53
CA PRO A 467 -4.50 -5.02 -0.90
C PRO A 467 -5.44 -4.02 -1.58
N SER A 468 -6.72 -4.01 -1.18
CA SER A 468 -7.74 -3.18 -1.82
C SER A 468 -7.56 -1.70 -1.48
N ALA A 469 -7.09 -1.40 -0.27
CA ALA A 469 -6.86 -0.05 0.22
C ALA A 469 -5.53 0.59 -0.29
N MET A 470 -4.65 -0.19 -0.93
CA MET A 470 -3.37 0.32 -1.43
C MET A 470 -3.49 1.59 -2.32
N PRO A 471 -4.45 1.70 -3.27
CA PRO A 471 -4.59 2.89 -4.10
C PRO A 471 -5.06 4.12 -3.32
N GLY A 472 -5.99 3.95 -2.37
CA GLY A 472 -6.47 5.05 -1.52
C GLY A 472 -5.43 5.49 -0.49
N TYR A 473 -4.65 4.56 0.06
CA TYR A 473 -3.58 4.88 1.03
C TYR A 473 -2.46 5.73 0.45
N ALA A 474 -2.16 5.61 -0.86
CA ALA A 474 -1.06 6.33 -1.50
C ALA A 474 -1.15 7.87 -1.44
N VAL A 475 -2.31 8.45 -1.05
CA VAL A 475 -2.42 9.89 -0.76
C VAL A 475 -1.69 10.31 0.53
N SER A 476 -1.51 9.37 1.47
CA SER A 476 -0.99 9.58 2.82
C SER A 476 0.52 9.38 2.99
N GLY A 477 1.22 8.92 1.95
CA GLY A 477 2.68 8.74 1.93
C GLY A 477 3.25 9.00 0.53
N ASP A 478 4.54 9.30 0.44
CA ASP A 478 5.27 9.33 -0.84
C ASP A 478 5.77 7.92 -1.25
N VAL A 479 5.81 6.99 -0.29
CA VAL A 479 6.11 5.56 -0.46
C VAL A 479 5.06 4.73 0.27
N LEU A 480 4.54 3.70 -0.39
CA LEU A 480 3.60 2.74 0.20
C LEU A 480 4.33 1.46 0.63
N MET A 481 4.09 1.02 1.86
CA MET A 481 4.54 -0.24 2.41
C MET A 481 3.35 -1.20 2.50
N TYR A 482 3.56 -2.47 2.15
CA TYR A 482 2.52 -3.51 2.19
C TYR A 482 3.05 -4.74 2.93
N ASP A 483 2.31 -5.20 3.96
CA ASP A 483 2.81 -6.18 4.94
C ASP A 483 1.97 -7.47 5.08
N PRO A 484 1.95 -8.32 4.05
CA PRO A 484 1.28 -9.60 4.15
C PRO A 484 2.05 -10.60 5.03
N TYR A 485 1.35 -11.18 6.01
CA TYR A 485 1.88 -12.23 6.90
C TYR A 485 1.14 -13.59 6.72
N PRO A 486 1.33 -14.28 5.57
CA PRO A 486 0.53 -15.46 5.20
C PRO A 486 0.90 -16.76 5.93
N LEU A 487 2.06 -16.84 6.61
CA LEU A 487 2.56 -18.05 7.27
C LEU A 487 2.00 -18.16 8.69
N ASP A 488 0.73 -18.55 8.77
CA ASP A 488 -0.07 -18.65 9.99
C ASP A 488 -0.10 -20.10 10.53
N ASN A 489 -1.28 -20.71 10.68
CA ASN A 489 -1.44 -22.04 11.25
C ASN A 489 -0.98 -23.14 10.27
N ARG A 490 -0.32 -24.19 10.77
CA ARG A 490 0.18 -25.32 9.95
C ARG A 490 -0.91 -25.98 9.11
N LYS A 491 -2.16 -26.00 9.58
CA LYS A 491 -3.32 -26.54 8.84
C LYS A 491 -3.64 -25.76 7.55
N ARG A 492 -3.20 -24.50 7.43
CA ARG A 492 -3.35 -23.68 6.23
C ARG A 492 -2.20 -23.85 5.23
N GLY A 493 -1.07 -24.41 5.68
CA GLY A 493 0.14 -24.56 4.86
C GLY A 493 0.64 -23.22 4.30
N ARG A 494 1.30 -23.26 3.15
CA ARG A 494 1.90 -22.08 2.51
C ARG A 494 1.10 -21.54 1.32
N GLY A 495 -0.04 -22.14 0.99
CA GLY A 495 -0.89 -21.73 -0.15
C GLY A 495 -1.52 -20.33 -0.03
N GLY A 496 -1.36 -19.64 1.10
CA GLY A 496 -1.72 -18.23 1.24
C GLY A 496 -0.73 -17.26 0.57
N VAL A 497 0.50 -17.70 0.26
CA VAL A 497 1.61 -16.83 -0.17
C VAL A 497 1.38 -16.22 -1.56
N GLU A 498 0.92 -16.98 -2.55
CA GLU A 498 0.58 -16.41 -3.88
C GLU A 498 -0.43 -15.27 -3.76
N ARG A 499 -1.49 -15.49 -2.98
CA ARG A 499 -2.58 -14.53 -2.78
C ARG A 499 -2.12 -13.27 -2.05
N ALA A 500 -1.24 -13.46 -1.07
CA ALA A 500 -0.59 -12.38 -0.33
C ALA A 500 0.30 -11.51 -1.22
N ILE A 501 1.03 -12.08 -2.18
CA ILE A 501 2.11 -11.34 -2.88
C ILE A 501 1.69 -10.87 -4.29
N LYS A 502 0.72 -11.51 -4.95
CA LYS A 502 0.14 -11.04 -6.23
C LYS A 502 -0.23 -9.53 -6.27
N PRO A 503 -0.76 -8.90 -5.19
CA PRO A 503 -1.08 -7.46 -5.18
C PRO A 503 0.08 -6.51 -5.48
N PHE A 504 1.34 -6.90 -5.20
CA PHE A 504 2.53 -6.06 -5.44
C PHE A 504 2.73 -5.65 -6.91
N ARG A 505 2.09 -6.34 -7.87
CA ARG A 505 2.10 -5.92 -9.28
C ARG A 505 0.94 -4.97 -9.59
N GLY A 506 -0.30 -5.47 -9.43
CA GLY A 506 -1.50 -4.77 -9.88
C GLY A 506 -1.88 -3.56 -9.02
N LYS A 507 -2.03 -3.78 -7.70
CA LYS A 507 -2.48 -2.73 -6.78
C LYS A 507 -1.39 -1.69 -6.53
N ALA A 508 -0.11 -2.08 -6.59
CA ALA A 508 1.02 -1.14 -6.59
C ALA A 508 1.05 -0.23 -7.83
N ALA A 509 0.84 -0.79 -9.03
CA ALA A 509 0.79 0.00 -10.26
C ALA A 509 -0.39 1.00 -10.27
N ALA A 510 -1.48 0.67 -9.59
CA ALA A 510 -2.64 1.55 -9.34
C ALA A 510 -2.36 2.62 -8.28
N ALA A 511 -1.68 2.26 -7.19
CA ALA A 511 -1.22 3.18 -6.14
C ALA A 511 -0.15 4.18 -6.63
N GLY A 512 0.54 3.86 -7.71
CA GLY A 512 1.36 4.77 -8.52
C GLY A 512 2.66 5.30 -7.90
N CYS A 513 2.77 5.30 -6.57
CA CYS A 513 4.00 5.53 -5.81
C CYS A 513 4.91 4.28 -5.78
N PRO A 514 6.19 4.42 -5.38
CA PRO A 514 7.04 3.26 -5.10
C PRO A 514 6.42 2.39 -4.00
N VAL A 515 6.36 1.07 -4.23
CA VAL A 515 5.85 0.11 -3.24
C VAL A 515 6.98 -0.74 -2.67
N TRP A 516 7.04 -0.84 -1.34
CA TRP A 516 8.02 -1.62 -0.59
C TRP A 516 7.34 -2.80 0.10
N ALA A 517 8.00 -3.96 0.07
CA ALA A 517 7.48 -5.20 0.64
C ALA A 517 7.93 -5.38 2.08
N VAL A 518 6.98 -5.56 3.00
CA VAL A 518 7.27 -5.95 4.38
C VAL A 518 7.02 -7.45 4.51
N THR A 519 8.10 -8.20 4.72
CA THR A 519 8.10 -9.66 4.65
C THR A 519 7.99 -10.26 6.04
N GLN A 520 7.20 -11.34 6.19
CA GLN A 520 7.07 -12.07 7.45
C GLN A 520 8.40 -12.73 7.87
N GLY A 521 8.95 -12.26 8.98
CA GLY A 521 10.13 -12.80 9.66
C GLY A 521 9.83 -13.51 10.99
N PHE A 522 8.55 -13.63 11.37
CA PHE A 522 8.11 -14.06 12.70
C PHE A 522 7.10 -15.21 12.67
N ASN A 523 6.96 -15.90 13.81
CA ASN A 523 5.95 -16.93 14.05
C ASN A 523 4.70 -16.33 14.71
N TRP A 524 3.51 -16.52 14.12
CA TRP A 524 2.25 -15.95 14.63
C TRP A 524 1.90 -16.39 16.06
N GLY A 525 2.24 -17.62 16.45
CA GLY A 525 2.03 -18.11 17.82
C GLY A 525 2.81 -17.28 18.85
N ILE A 526 4.02 -16.85 18.52
CA ILE A 526 4.81 -15.95 19.37
C ILE A 526 4.14 -14.58 19.51
N MET A 527 3.67 -13.99 18.41
CA MET A 527 2.98 -12.69 18.47
C MET A 527 1.68 -12.76 19.25
N HIS A 528 0.97 -13.89 19.25
CA HIS A 528 -0.21 -14.10 20.10
C HIS A 528 0.16 -14.29 21.58
N ILE A 529 1.27 -14.97 21.90
CA ILE A 529 1.79 -15.06 23.28
C ILE A 529 2.24 -13.69 23.83
N ILE A 530 2.89 -12.88 23.00
CA ILE A 530 3.38 -11.53 23.36
C ILE A 530 2.20 -10.56 23.50
N HIS A 531 1.38 -10.38 22.45
CA HIS A 531 0.39 -9.29 22.40
C HIS A 531 -1.00 -9.65 22.94
N ARG A 532 -1.32 -10.94 23.11
CA ARG A 532 -2.65 -11.39 23.57
C ARG A 532 -2.61 -12.23 24.85
N GLY A 533 -1.41 -12.53 25.39
CA GLY A 533 -1.24 -13.36 26.59
C GLY A 533 -1.80 -14.78 26.44
N GLY A 534 -1.95 -15.27 25.20
CA GLY A 534 -2.65 -16.51 24.91
C GLY A 534 -1.91 -17.77 25.37
N LYS A 535 -2.67 -18.85 25.62
CA LYS A 535 -2.15 -20.22 25.86
C LYS A 535 -1.92 -20.97 24.54
N GLU A 536 -1.51 -20.26 23.49
CA GLU A 536 -1.35 -20.80 22.15
C GLU A 536 -0.27 -21.89 22.12
N LYS A 537 -0.54 -22.98 21.41
CA LYS A 537 0.47 -24.02 21.17
C LYS A 537 1.35 -23.58 20.01
N LEU A 538 2.60 -23.23 20.28
CA LEU A 538 3.55 -22.82 19.24
C LEU A 538 3.71 -23.88 18.12
N ALA A 539 3.51 -25.15 18.45
CA ALA A 539 3.49 -26.27 17.51
C ALA A 539 2.33 -26.26 16.49
N ASP A 540 1.29 -25.45 16.68
CA ASP A 540 0.19 -25.30 15.71
C ASP A 540 0.51 -24.26 14.62
N TYR A 541 1.57 -23.46 14.79
CA TYR A 541 1.95 -22.36 13.88
C TYR A 541 3.15 -22.71 13.01
N ILE A 542 3.19 -22.13 11.81
CA ILE A 542 4.34 -22.23 10.90
C ILE A 542 5.48 -21.40 11.50
N GLU A 543 6.62 -22.07 11.66
CA GLU A 543 7.89 -21.45 12.03
C GLU A 543 8.61 -21.09 10.72
N PRO A 544 8.75 -19.80 10.34
CA PRO A 544 9.34 -19.46 9.05
C PRO A 544 10.79 -19.92 8.97
N THR A 545 11.12 -20.64 7.90
CA THR A 545 12.49 -20.98 7.54
C THR A 545 13.18 -19.79 6.85
N GLU A 546 14.50 -19.85 6.70
CA GLU A 546 15.23 -18.87 5.88
C GLU A 546 14.75 -18.88 4.42
N GLU A 547 14.45 -20.07 3.88
CA GLU A 547 13.88 -20.20 2.53
C GLU A 547 12.48 -19.60 2.45
N ASP A 548 11.63 -19.73 3.47
CA ASP A 548 10.32 -19.07 3.50
C ASP A 548 10.46 -17.53 3.40
N MET A 549 11.28 -16.97 4.30
CA MET A 549 11.55 -15.53 4.36
C MET A 549 12.14 -15.01 3.05
N ARG A 550 13.13 -15.72 2.50
CA ARG A 550 13.75 -15.41 1.21
C ARG A 550 12.73 -15.46 0.08
N SER A 551 11.95 -16.54 -0.01
CA SER A 551 11.02 -16.77 -1.13
C SER A 551 9.92 -15.72 -1.19
N MET A 552 9.40 -15.27 -0.04
CA MET A 552 8.43 -14.17 0.01
C MET A 552 9.04 -12.85 -0.48
N ALA A 553 10.25 -12.48 -0.02
CA ALA A 553 10.92 -11.27 -0.48
C ALA A 553 11.28 -11.32 -1.98
N LEU A 554 11.76 -12.46 -2.47
CA LEU A 554 12.08 -12.68 -3.88
C LEU A 554 10.84 -12.69 -4.78
N LEU A 555 9.72 -13.27 -4.33
CA LEU A 555 8.45 -13.20 -5.04
C LEU A 555 7.94 -11.75 -5.11
N SER A 556 8.09 -10.98 -4.03
CA SER A 556 7.74 -9.56 -4.01
C SER A 556 8.62 -8.73 -4.98
N ALA A 557 9.90 -9.08 -5.12
CA ALA A 557 10.79 -8.48 -6.13
C ALA A 557 10.35 -8.81 -7.56
N ILE A 558 9.96 -10.07 -7.84
CA ILE A 558 9.40 -10.49 -9.14
C ILE A 558 8.15 -9.67 -9.48
N GLU A 559 7.24 -9.50 -8.51
CA GLU A 559 5.99 -8.75 -8.68
C GLU A 559 6.18 -7.21 -8.74
N GLY A 560 7.33 -6.68 -8.30
CA GLY A 560 7.75 -5.30 -8.60
C GLY A 560 8.11 -4.41 -7.41
N ALA A 561 8.24 -4.96 -6.20
CA ALA A 561 8.66 -4.20 -5.03
C ALA A 561 10.03 -3.52 -5.24
N ARG A 562 10.17 -2.29 -4.73
CA ARG A 562 11.37 -1.43 -4.88
C ARG A 562 12.19 -1.24 -3.61
N GLY A 563 11.67 -1.72 -2.49
CA GLY A 563 12.36 -1.77 -1.20
C GLY A 563 11.79 -2.92 -0.39
N PHE A 564 12.56 -3.37 0.59
CA PHE A 564 12.26 -4.56 1.37
C PHE A 564 12.43 -4.23 2.85
N CYS A 565 11.48 -4.66 3.66
CA CYS A 565 11.55 -4.63 5.10
C CYS A 565 11.18 -6.02 5.64
N PHE A 566 11.66 -6.39 6.81
CA PHE A 566 11.21 -7.61 7.50
C PHE A 566 10.52 -7.23 8.81
N PHE A 567 9.41 -7.89 9.13
CA PHE A 567 8.79 -7.79 10.45
C PHE A 567 9.10 -9.07 11.25
N ASN A 568 9.68 -9.04 12.45
CA ASN A 568 10.34 -7.92 13.12
C ASN A 568 11.73 -8.35 13.62
N PHE A 569 12.51 -7.37 14.11
CA PHE A 569 13.81 -7.63 14.70
C PHE A 569 13.65 -8.38 16.05
N PRO A 570 14.28 -9.55 16.24
CA PRO A 570 14.05 -10.40 17.41
C PRO A 570 14.69 -9.85 18.71
N PHE A 571 15.47 -8.76 18.67
CA PHE A 571 16.06 -8.12 19.84
C PHE A 571 15.58 -6.67 19.99
N PRO A 572 14.39 -6.46 20.56
CA PRO A 572 14.45 -6.11 21.97
C PRO A 572 13.26 -6.71 22.72
N TRP A 573 13.05 -8.01 22.58
CA TRP A 573 12.02 -8.70 23.37
C TRP A 573 12.23 -8.44 24.86
N GLU A 574 11.14 -8.08 25.56
CA GLU A 574 11.18 -7.79 26.99
C GLU A 574 11.87 -8.93 27.75
N GLN A 575 12.56 -8.65 28.86
CA GLN A 575 13.23 -9.70 29.64
C GLN A 575 12.27 -10.85 29.97
N LYS A 576 11.03 -10.55 30.35
CA LYS A 576 9.95 -11.52 30.60
C LYS A 576 9.64 -12.43 29.41
N VAL A 577 9.81 -11.95 28.18
CA VAL A 577 9.64 -12.72 26.94
C VAL A 577 10.84 -13.65 26.74
N LEU A 578 12.07 -13.16 26.92
CA LEU A 578 13.28 -13.98 26.91
C LEU A 578 13.24 -15.08 28.00
N ASP A 579 12.79 -14.73 29.22
CA ASP A 579 12.63 -15.67 30.33
C ASP A 579 11.59 -16.75 30.01
N ARG A 580 10.46 -16.39 29.36
CA ARG A 580 9.47 -17.35 28.86
C ARG A 580 10.02 -18.29 27.80
N PHE A 581 10.95 -17.83 26.96
CA PHE A 581 11.63 -18.71 26.00
C PHE A 581 12.64 -19.62 26.69
N ALA A 582 13.45 -19.10 27.61
CA ALA A 582 14.35 -19.91 28.43
C ALA A 582 13.60 -21.01 29.21
N ALA A 583 12.46 -20.68 29.82
CA ALA A 583 11.60 -21.64 30.52
C ALA A 583 10.97 -22.72 29.61
N GLN A 584 10.98 -22.53 28.29
CA GLN A 584 10.55 -23.50 27.27
C GLN A 584 11.74 -24.19 26.56
N GLY A 585 12.98 -23.99 27.03
CA GLY A 585 14.18 -24.54 26.40
C GLY A 585 14.58 -23.86 25.08
N MET A 586 14.11 -22.63 24.86
CA MET A 586 14.26 -21.86 23.61
C MET A 586 15.15 -20.60 23.78
N SER A 587 16.13 -20.64 24.67
CA SER A 587 16.99 -19.47 24.97
C SER A 587 17.82 -18.97 23.77
N ASP A 588 18.08 -19.82 22.78
CA ASP A 588 18.80 -19.48 21.54
C ASP A 588 17.88 -18.90 20.44
N TYR A 589 16.56 -18.91 20.63
CA TYR A 589 15.59 -18.60 19.58
C TYR A 589 15.80 -17.23 18.91
N PRO A 590 16.06 -16.12 19.64
CA PRO A 590 16.32 -14.83 19.00
C PRO A 590 17.53 -14.83 18.05
N GLU A 591 18.65 -15.46 18.45
CA GLU A 591 19.86 -15.59 17.60
C GLU A 591 19.63 -16.52 16.41
N LYS A 592 18.86 -17.59 16.61
CA LYS A 592 18.46 -18.51 15.53
C LYS A 592 17.60 -17.79 14.48
N MET A 593 16.64 -16.98 14.91
CA MET A 593 15.81 -16.17 13.99
C MET A 593 16.61 -15.06 13.32
N TRP A 594 17.50 -14.41 14.06
CA TRP A 594 18.38 -13.39 13.52
C TRP A 594 19.29 -13.93 12.42
N ARG A 595 19.83 -15.16 12.58
CA ARG A 595 20.61 -15.83 11.54
C ARG A 595 19.81 -16.07 10.25
N LYS A 596 18.58 -16.61 10.36
CA LYS A 596 17.67 -16.78 9.21
C LYS A 596 17.37 -15.45 8.52
N LEU A 597 17.07 -14.40 9.31
CA LEU A 597 16.79 -13.06 8.79
C LEU A 597 17.99 -12.47 8.05
N LYS A 598 19.21 -12.59 8.60
CA LYS A 598 20.45 -12.18 7.92
C LYS A 598 20.66 -12.93 6.61
N GLY A 599 20.40 -14.25 6.57
CA GLY A 599 20.51 -15.06 5.35
C GLY A 599 19.51 -14.64 4.26
N ALA A 600 18.23 -14.52 4.62
CA ALA A 600 17.17 -14.07 3.72
C ALA A 600 17.40 -12.64 3.20
N ALA A 601 17.80 -11.71 4.08
CA ALA A 601 18.16 -10.35 3.68
C ALA A 601 19.43 -10.31 2.81
N GLY A 602 20.39 -11.20 3.05
CA GLY A 602 21.61 -11.34 2.24
C GLY A 602 21.29 -11.75 0.80
N ALA A 603 20.33 -12.65 0.62
CA ALA A 603 19.81 -13.03 -0.70
C ALA A 603 19.23 -11.81 -1.45
N VAL A 604 18.39 -11.01 -0.78
CA VAL A 604 17.82 -9.79 -1.36
C VAL A 604 18.91 -8.76 -1.68
N LYS A 605 19.88 -8.56 -0.77
CA LYS A 605 21.00 -7.64 -0.96
C LYS A 605 21.88 -8.02 -2.15
N SER A 606 22.07 -9.31 -2.43
CA SER A 606 22.82 -9.78 -3.61
C SER A 606 22.21 -9.32 -4.95
N LEU A 607 20.91 -8.97 -4.95
CA LEU A 607 20.21 -8.45 -6.13
C LEU A 607 20.31 -6.93 -6.30
N GLU A 608 20.93 -6.18 -5.38
CA GLU A 608 21.09 -4.72 -5.46
C GLU A 608 21.54 -4.19 -6.83
N PRO A 609 22.64 -4.67 -7.45
CA PRO A 609 23.08 -4.15 -8.76
C PRO A 609 22.15 -4.52 -9.93
N TYR A 610 21.21 -5.44 -9.72
CA TYR A 610 20.23 -5.88 -10.72
C TYR A 610 18.88 -5.17 -10.56
N LEU A 611 18.40 -5.00 -9.32
CA LEU A 611 17.13 -4.33 -9.01
C LEU A 611 17.20 -2.81 -9.21
N LEU A 612 18.37 -2.20 -8.94
CA LEU A 612 18.62 -0.77 -9.16
C LEU A 612 18.99 -0.42 -10.62
N SER A 613 19.33 -1.42 -11.43
CA SER A 613 19.73 -1.22 -12.83
C SER A 613 18.57 -0.71 -13.69
N ARG A 614 18.90 0.08 -14.71
CA ARG A 614 17.95 0.61 -15.70
C ARG A 614 18.01 -0.14 -17.04
N LYS A 615 18.83 -1.18 -17.14
CA LYS A 615 18.98 -2.01 -18.36
C LYS A 615 17.78 -2.93 -18.56
N LYS A 616 17.37 -3.13 -19.83
CA LYS A 616 16.31 -4.09 -20.18
C LYS A 616 16.89 -5.51 -20.17
N ALA A 617 16.37 -6.37 -19.30
CA ALA A 617 16.67 -7.79 -19.29
C ALA A 617 16.03 -8.53 -20.48
N PRO A 618 16.55 -9.71 -20.88
CA PRO A 618 15.87 -10.57 -21.84
C PRO A 618 14.48 -10.95 -21.34
N GLU A 619 13.52 -11.04 -22.26
CA GLU A 619 12.20 -11.61 -21.97
C GLU A 619 12.32 -13.12 -21.79
N ILE A 620 11.79 -13.63 -20.68
CA ILE A 620 11.86 -15.05 -20.31
C ILE A 620 10.51 -15.72 -20.51
N HIS A 621 10.53 -17.02 -20.77
CA HIS A 621 9.33 -17.85 -20.80
C HIS A 621 9.32 -18.81 -19.60
N VAL A 622 8.16 -19.02 -18.97
CA VAL A 622 7.97 -19.90 -17.81
C VAL A 622 6.87 -20.91 -18.11
N GLU A 623 7.27 -22.16 -18.32
CA GLU A 623 6.39 -23.31 -18.56
C GLU A 623 6.12 -24.01 -17.23
N ASN A 624 4.95 -23.78 -16.62
CA ASN A 624 4.58 -24.42 -15.36
C ASN A 624 4.12 -25.87 -15.57
N ARG A 625 4.69 -26.80 -14.78
CA ARG A 625 4.43 -28.26 -14.82
C ARG A 625 4.02 -28.83 -13.46
N GLY A 626 4.26 -28.11 -12.36
CA GLY A 626 3.90 -28.50 -11.00
C GLY A 626 2.42 -28.34 -10.68
N LYS A 627 2.03 -28.74 -9.45
CA LYS A 627 0.69 -28.50 -8.90
C LYS A 627 0.50 -27.06 -8.43
N ALA A 628 1.59 -26.43 -7.98
CA ALA A 628 1.63 -25.01 -7.64
C ALA A 628 2.41 -24.23 -8.71
N ASN A 629 2.04 -22.96 -8.90
CA ASN A 629 2.70 -22.08 -9.86
C ASN A 629 4.13 -21.73 -9.43
N THR A 630 4.98 -21.51 -10.43
CA THR A 630 6.27 -20.85 -10.31
C THR A 630 6.18 -19.47 -10.96
N ARG A 631 6.76 -18.46 -10.32
CA ARG A 631 7.05 -17.14 -10.90
C ARG A 631 8.55 -17.02 -11.08
N ALA A 632 8.96 -16.36 -12.15
CA ALA A 632 10.37 -16.04 -12.39
C ALA A 632 10.48 -14.67 -13.05
N ARG A 633 11.65 -14.04 -12.92
CA ARG A 633 11.98 -12.78 -13.61
C ARG A 633 13.49 -12.64 -13.76
N ALA A 634 13.92 -12.12 -14.90
CA ALA A 634 15.31 -11.75 -15.15
C ALA A 634 15.54 -10.25 -14.96
N TRP A 635 16.74 -9.89 -14.53
CA TRP A 635 17.26 -8.53 -14.50
C TRP A 635 18.66 -8.49 -15.11
N GLN A 636 19.04 -7.36 -15.69
CA GLN A 636 20.39 -7.12 -16.19
C GLN A 636 21.04 -6.03 -15.34
N ALA A 637 22.21 -6.30 -14.76
CA ALA A 637 23.01 -5.27 -14.08
C ALA A 637 23.65 -4.30 -15.09
N GLU A 638 24.09 -3.12 -14.64
CA GLU A 638 24.70 -2.10 -15.51
C GLU A 638 25.96 -2.59 -16.24
N ASN A 639 26.66 -3.61 -15.71
CA ASN A 639 27.81 -4.28 -16.33
C ASN A 639 27.43 -5.35 -17.38
N GLY A 640 26.14 -5.50 -17.71
CA GLY A 640 25.62 -6.43 -18.71
C GLY A 640 25.29 -7.83 -18.21
N LYS A 641 25.72 -8.23 -17.00
CA LYS A 641 25.41 -9.55 -16.41
C LYS A 641 23.92 -9.72 -16.14
N ILE A 642 23.43 -10.94 -16.30
CA ILE A 642 22.06 -11.34 -15.97
C ILE A 642 21.98 -12.00 -14.59
N CYS A 643 20.90 -11.72 -13.87
CA CYS A 643 20.38 -12.63 -12.85
C CYS A 643 18.97 -13.11 -13.24
N LEU A 644 18.63 -14.33 -12.84
CA LEU A 644 17.28 -14.89 -12.90
C LEU A 644 16.86 -15.22 -11.47
N VAL A 645 15.74 -14.67 -11.00
CA VAL A 645 15.12 -15.06 -9.74
C VAL A 645 13.94 -15.97 -10.04
N VAL A 646 13.79 -17.04 -9.25
CA VAL A 646 12.72 -18.03 -9.38
C VAL A 646 12.10 -18.27 -8.02
N ALA A 647 10.77 -18.33 -7.94
CA ALA A 647 10.05 -18.65 -6.71
C ALA A 647 8.81 -19.51 -7.00
N GLY A 648 8.68 -20.63 -6.27
CA GLY A 648 7.41 -21.35 -6.15
C GLY A 648 6.47 -20.57 -5.24
N VAL A 649 5.16 -20.60 -5.48
CA VAL A 649 4.21 -19.72 -4.75
C VAL A 649 3.58 -20.35 -3.49
N GLY A 650 3.97 -21.59 -3.16
CA GLY A 650 3.41 -22.36 -2.06
C GLY A 650 2.04 -22.99 -2.37
N GLY A 651 1.61 -23.92 -1.49
CA GLY A 651 0.39 -24.72 -1.68
C GLY A 651 0.64 -26.09 -2.33
N GLY A 652 1.90 -26.55 -2.38
CA GLY A 652 2.30 -27.84 -2.94
C GLY A 652 3.44 -27.74 -3.95
N ARG A 653 3.82 -28.90 -4.52
CA ARG A 653 5.00 -29.02 -5.39
C ARG A 653 4.92 -28.08 -6.60
N SER A 654 5.90 -27.18 -6.67
CA SER A 654 6.18 -26.30 -7.80
C SER A 654 7.21 -26.95 -8.71
N GLU A 655 6.96 -26.92 -10.00
CA GLU A 655 7.91 -27.36 -11.02
C GLU A 655 7.69 -26.54 -12.29
N ALA A 656 8.77 -26.03 -12.88
CA ALA A 656 8.70 -25.26 -14.11
C ALA A 656 9.97 -25.37 -14.96
N VAL A 657 9.81 -25.24 -16.28
CA VAL A 657 10.93 -25.02 -17.20
C VAL A 657 10.95 -23.55 -17.59
N ILE A 658 12.10 -22.91 -17.41
CA ILE A 658 12.31 -21.49 -17.64
C ILE A 658 13.31 -21.32 -18.77
N THR A 659 12.93 -20.57 -19.80
CA THR A 659 13.79 -20.26 -20.95
C THR A 659 14.30 -18.83 -20.83
N VAL A 660 15.63 -18.67 -20.83
CA VAL A 660 16.31 -17.37 -20.86
C VAL A 660 17.10 -17.28 -22.17
N PRO A 661 16.59 -16.57 -23.20
CA PRO A 661 17.22 -16.54 -24.52
C PRO A 661 18.69 -16.09 -24.48
N GLY A 662 19.56 -16.88 -25.10
CA GLY A 662 21.00 -16.58 -25.22
C GLY A 662 21.80 -16.63 -23.91
N LYS A 663 21.28 -17.26 -22.84
CA LYS A 663 21.95 -17.34 -21.53
C LYS A 663 22.00 -18.78 -21.04
N GLU A 664 23.11 -19.46 -21.28
CA GLU A 664 23.28 -20.90 -20.99
C GLU A 664 24.10 -21.21 -19.72
N ASN A 665 24.74 -20.20 -19.14
CA ASN A 665 25.73 -20.33 -18.06
C ASN A 665 25.23 -19.83 -16.70
N LEU A 666 23.92 -19.63 -16.51
CA LEU A 666 23.37 -19.14 -15.24
C LEU A 666 23.47 -20.22 -14.16
N LYS A 667 24.06 -19.89 -13.00
CA LYS A 667 24.36 -20.83 -11.91
C LYS A 667 23.43 -20.64 -10.72
N SER A 668 22.70 -21.69 -10.36
CA SER A 668 21.87 -21.78 -9.15
C SER A 668 22.69 -21.53 -7.88
N VAL A 669 22.16 -20.67 -7.00
CA VAL A 669 22.72 -20.36 -5.68
C VAL A 669 22.21 -21.35 -4.62
N TYR A 670 20.96 -21.82 -4.74
CA TYR A 670 20.29 -22.63 -3.72
C TYR A 670 20.05 -24.09 -4.12
N GLY A 671 20.55 -24.53 -5.29
CA GLY A 671 20.43 -25.91 -5.77
C GLY A 671 19.01 -26.32 -6.21
N ARG A 672 18.09 -25.36 -6.31
CA ARG A 672 16.68 -25.58 -6.69
C ARG A 672 16.46 -25.64 -8.21
N THR A 673 17.47 -25.26 -9.00
CA THR A 673 17.37 -25.11 -10.46
C THR A 673 18.55 -25.77 -11.17
N ILE A 674 18.26 -26.62 -12.16
CA ILE A 674 19.27 -27.30 -12.99
C ILE A 674 19.21 -26.83 -14.45
N PRO A 675 20.34 -26.73 -15.17
CA PRO A 675 20.36 -26.41 -16.59
C PRO A 675 19.88 -27.62 -17.42
N LEU A 676 19.13 -27.35 -18.49
CA LEU A 676 18.70 -28.32 -19.51
C LEU A 676 19.38 -28.13 -20.88
N GLY A 677 20.29 -27.14 -20.99
CA GLY A 677 20.88 -26.70 -22.25
C GLY A 677 19.97 -25.75 -23.06
N GLY A 678 20.50 -25.08 -24.08
CA GLY A 678 19.71 -24.18 -24.95
C GLY A 678 19.13 -22.97 -24.22
N GLY A 679 19.78 -22.49 -23.16
CA GLY A 679 19.27 -21.45 -22.26
C GLY A 679 18.03 -21.85 -21.45
N ARG A 680 17.76 -23.14 -21.27
CA ARG A 680 16.62 -23.66 -20.51
C ARG A 680 17.05 -24.19 -19.14
N TYR A 681 16.19 -24.01 -18.15
CA TYR A 681 16.45 -24.32 -16.74
C TYR A 681 15.22 -24.97 -16.11
N GLN A 682 15.36 -26.08 -15.38
CA GLN A 682 14.27 -26.72 -14.63
C GLN A 682 14.37 -26.36 -13.15
N TYR A 683 13.32 -25.73 -12.62
CA TYR A 683 13.18 -25.41 -11.20
C TYR A 683 12.23 -26.40 -10.51
N THR A 684 12.56 -26.84 -9.29
CA THR A 684 11.70 -27.68 -8.45
C THR A 684 11.68 -27.26 -6.97
N SER A 685 10.51 -27.34 -6.33
CA SER A 685 10.32 -27.18 -4.89
C SER A 685 9.09 -27.96 -4.43
N ASP A 686 9.12 -28.58 -3.25
CA ASP A 686 8.00 -29.37 -2.71
C ASP A 686 6.83 -28.52 -2.19
N ASP A 687 7.10 -27.25 -1.83
CA ASP A 687 6.10 -26.25 -1.44
C ASP A 687 6.65 -24.84 -1.80
N LEU A 688 6.52 -23.83 -0.94
CA LEU A 688 7.25 -22.56 -1.07
C LEU A 688 8.76 -22.82 -1.13
N GLY A 689 9.42 -22.20 -2.09
CA GLY A 689 10.86 -22.28 -2.30
C GLY A 689 11.30 -21.22 -3.28
N SER A 690 12.61 -20.98 -3.35
CA SER A 690 13.16 -20.00 -4.29
C SER A 690 14.62 -20.25 -4.62
N ASP A 691 15.00 -19.80 -5.81
CA ASP A 691 16.36 -19.79 -6.30
C ASP A 691 16.75 -18.41 -6.85
N ILE A 692 18.06 -18.19 -6.90
CA ILE A 692 18.67 -17.09 -7.65
C ILE A 692 19.73 -17.74 -8.54
N LEU A 693 19.74 -17.39 -9.82
CA LEU A 693 20.78 -17.80 -10.74
C LEU A 693 21.55 -16.57 -11.23
N PHE A 694 22.89 -16.64 -11.22
CA PHE A 694 23.78 -15.57 -11.67
C PHE A 694 24.68 -16.02 -12.83
N GLU A 695 25.06 -15.06 -13.67
CA GLU A 695 25.98 -15.22 -14.82
C GLU A 695 27.48 -15.15 -14.46
#